data_AF-A0A553Q9D6-F1
#
_entry.id   AF-A0A553Q9D6-F1
#
_cell.length_a   1.000
_cell.length_b   1.000
_cell.length_c   1.000
_cell.angle_alpha   90.00
_cell.angle_beta   90.00
_cell.angle_gamma   90.00
#
_symmetry.space_group_name_H-M   'P 1'
#
loop_
_entity.id
_entity.type
_entity.pdbx_description
1 polymer ?
#
loop_
_entity_poly.entity_id
_entity_poly.type
_entity_poly.pdbx_seq_one_letter_code
_entity_poly.pdbx_strand_id
1 'polypeptide(L)'
;MRYSSQGWSLDQISIFALVDSFVSRCKNLIEVCDCQQQFGRWEEGERVPLPCFAGRQGSEITQRLLYIEATFDSSLQGLYSAKGILDVRNPSWREDYSRFCVKVKDLEVMMQNLITSTFETVSSVEEGVQLLDVFQHLSGREAINRTIERKMVDVYALFSSELNEINLVMRRTSFLIPLQMPQHAGQVHWTRALRFRTERPMEVLRSAHFLPHVSGEEDVHVMYSKLCQALDEKVRRLFNDWSQNLNLECLSSLDQPLMIRCRGKAGLLDVNFNKNLLKMFSEIHYWERLLFEIPHFVIDVYQRREELHNLRENVLLVVRDYNRIIKALDADELGLFSERIRFLDRKIQPGLSKLLWSTKGTSSTFINDCRVHANKVQLMVDEYKAANLACSRLCDQISELLLLHLDGKTVYGEREFQEEQQRHQHTQLLRLTNAHHEIIKIVSRVYSTFQNDGYEVHQHWITYIEKMDQKVEEALRVNIKRSLQELSKAINGHGKTSPNPLFRVEVVLTSQVAESGPQVDFSPSLQKLGHIVNSISSQLIKIISVFKRLPDLLTHPQSQRKAIHSIIEQDEDVCKIQGAIAAGMMMNASYLQTYLKTWDKHREIWEIEKDSFIQRYQRLNPTVTSFDADIARYTEVANNVQKEETVLSLQFVLLDCSPLKFSLLQHCNEWQSKFTQLLSLMASSELKELHNFLQENALRVSQTPQTLTELGESLKLLESLQADLSKIESQIPPIHEQFAILTKYEVPVDSSVLELLEALNAEWVWFQQVVIDSEIMLKKHKDMMKSGLILSSEEFKKKTQTFLQGFNSNGPFGSGVLPDCALQQVSELRAQLEALKEEEQDIHLGLNIFNIEGQVSKDILAVQKDMDYLQQVWEISQKWEGLWDEWKGGHLASLQTEVMENTAQTMFKSLHKLSRELKGKNWEVVDSSKSKIDQFKKIIPLISDLRNPALRERHWDQIRHEVQQTFDPDAGDFTLEKIVALTLDQHSETISGISGAASKELSIEQTLENITKTWEDTLLDITPHKDKGHHKLR
;
A
#
# COMPACT_ATOMS: atom_id res chain seq x y z
N MET A 1 -143.24 -72.22 43.01
CA MET A 1 -144.52 -72.96 43.12
C MET A 1 -145.14 -73.02 41.73
N ARG A 2 -145.47 -74.23 41.27
CA ARG A 2 -145.96 -74.54 39.91
C ARG A 2 -147.51 -74.59 39.84
N TYR A 3 -148.23 -73.99 40.79
CA TYR A 3 -149.69 -74.09 40.91
C TYR A 3 -150.31 -72.80 41.54
N SER A 4 -150.68 -71.81 40.73
CA SER A 4 -151.71 -70.78 41.02
C SER A 4 -151.93 -69.89 39.79
N SER A 5 -153.19 -69.61 39.44
CA SER A 5 -153.63 -68.79 38.29
C SER A 5 -153.96 -67.33 38.66
N GLN A 6 -153.47 -66.82 39.80
CA GLN A 6 -153.44 -65.39 40.10
C GLN A 6 -151.99 -64.91 40.21
N GLY A 7 -151.55 -64.15 39.20
CA GLY A 7 -150.24 -63.52 39.17
C GLY A 7 -150.18 -62.34 40.13
N TRP A 8 -149.12 -62.26 40.93
CA TRP A 8 -148.87 -61.15 41.85
C TRP A 8 -148.54 -59.90 41.03
N SER A 9 -149.36 -58.85 41.14
CA SER A 9 -149.05 -57.51 40.61
C SER A 9 -148.02 -56.83 41.54
N LEU A 10 -146.79 -57.30 41.49
CA LEU A 10 -145.67 -56.58 42.07
C LEU A 10 -145.45 -55.32 41.23
N ASP A 11 -145.32 -54.16 41.89
CA ASP A 11 -144.93 -52.91 41.23
C ASP A 11 -143.47 -53.03 40.79
N GLN A 12 -143.31 -53.68 39.63
CA GLN A 12 -142.05 -53.99 39.00
C GLN A 12 -141.19 -52.73 38.84
N ILE A 13 -141.82 -51.57 38.65
CA ILE A 13 -141.13 -50.31 38.39
C ILE A 13 -140.29 -49.88 39.60
N SER A 14 -140.82 -49.93 40.81
CA SER A 14 -140.08 -49.52 42.01
C SER A 14 -139.04 -50.55 42.45
N ILE A 15 -139.32 -51.84 42.31
CA ILE A 15 -138.38 -52.93 42.61
C ILE A 15 -137.24 -52.96 41.61
N PHE A 16 -137.53 -52.92 40.31
CA PHE A 16 -136.49 -52.89 39.27
C PHE A 16 -135.73 -51.58 39.26
N ALA A 17 -136.32 -50.41 39.56
CA ALA A 17 -135.55 -49.17 39.63
C ALA A 17 -134.40 -49.22 40.66
N LEU A 18 -134.61 -49.83 41.83
CA LEU A 18 -133.57 -50.01 42.84
C LEU A 18 -132.54 -51.08 42.43
N VAL A 19 -133.00 -52.20 41.89
CA VAL A 19 -132.13 -53.29 41.42
C VAL A 19 -131.31 -52.86 40.20
N ASP A 20 -131.92 -52.22 39.21
CA ASP A 20 -131.26 -51.70 38.00
C ASP A 20 -130.26 -50.60 38.35
N SER A 21 -130.58 -49.74 39.31
CA SER A 21 -129.63 -48.74 39.79
C SER A 21 -128.46 -49.40 40.52
N PHE A 22 -128.69 -50.44 41.33
CA PHE A 22 -127.61 -51.21 41.97
C PHE A 22 -126.75 -51.95 40.93
N VAL A 23 -127.38 -52.63 39.96
CA VAL A 23 -126.71 -53.31 38.83
C VAL A 23 -125.89 -52.31 38.01
N SER A 24 -126.43 -51.11 37.74
CA SER A 24 -125.69 -50.04 37.08
C SER A 24 -124.46 -49.65 37.89
N ARG A 25 -124.56 -49.50 39.22
CA ARG A 25 -123.38 -49.25 40.07
C ARG A 25 -122.35 -50.37 40.04
N CYS A 26 -122.77 -51.63 40.07
CA CYS A 26 -121.87 -52.77 39.90
C CYS A 26 -121.18 -52.74 38.52
N LYS A 27 -121.90 -52.42 37.44
CA LYS A 27 -121.32 -52.25 36.10
C LYS A 27 -120.29 -51.12 36.05
N ASN A 28 -120.60 -49.99 36.69
CA ASN A 28 -119.64 -48.88 36.81
C ASN A 28 -118.36 -49.33 37.55
N LEU A 29 -118.48 -50.13 38.60
CA LEU A 29 -117.31 -50.67 39.31
C LEU A 29 -116.52 -51.69 38.50
N ILE A 30 -117.19 -52.54 37.71
CA ILE A 30 -116.53 -53.45 36.76
C ILE A 30 -115.73 -52.63 35.74
N GLU A 31 -116.32 -51.58 35.18
CA GLU A 31 -115.62 -50.69 34.23
C GLU A 31 -114.41 -50.00 34.88
N VAL A 32 -114.49 -49.62 36.17
CA VAL A 32 -113.31 -49.11 36.93
C VAL A 32 -112.22 -50.18 37.04
N CYS A 33 -112.56 -51.43 37.33
CA CYS A 33 -111.61 -52.54 37.39
C CYS A 33 -110.96 -52.80 36.01
N ASP A 34 -111.73 -52.78 34.93
CA ASP A 34 -111.20 -52.90 33.57
C ASP A 34 -110.23 -51.75 33.23
N CYS A 35 -110.55 -50.52 33.69
CA CYS A 35 -109.63 -49.39 33.55
C CYS A 35 -108.35 -49.56 34.37
N GLN A 36 -108.40 -50.22 35.53
CA GLN A 36 -107.21 -50.53 36.34
C GLN A 36 -106.27 -51.50 35.62
N GLN A 37 -106.81 -52.47 34.88
CA GLN A 37 -106.02 -53.37 34.05
C GLN A 37 -105.40 -52.61 32.85
N GLN A 38 -106.18 -51.76 32.19
CA GLN A 38 -105.77 -51.06 30.96
C GLN A 38 -104.81 -49.88 31.18
N PHE A 39 -105.03 -49.04 32.19
CA PHE A 39 -104.24 -47.82 32.43
C PHE A 39 -103.37 -47.88 33.69
N GLY A 40 -103.71 -48.76 34.65
CA GLY A 40 -102.95 -48.94 35.89
C GLY A 40 -102.00 -50.14 35.88
N ARG A 41 -102.09 -51.02 34.86
CA ARG A 41 -101.35 -52.29 34.74
C ARG A 41 -101.54 -53.22 35.95
N TRP A 42 -102.74 -53.22 36.52
CA TRP A 42 -103.13 -54.13 37.59
C TRP A 42 -103.79 -55.36 37.02
N GLU A 43 -103.22 -56.54 37.28
CA GLU A 43 -103.79 -57.82 36.89
C GLU A 43 -103.81 -58.72 38.12
N GLU A 44 -104.98 -59.28 38.46
CA GLU A 44 -105.20 -60.14 39.64
C GLU A 44 -104.66 -59.58 40.98
N GLY A 45 -104.59 -58.26 41.12
CA GLY A 45 -104.15 -57.58 42.35
C GLY A 45 -102.64 -57.32 42.44
N GLU A 46 -101.85 -57.69 41.43
CA GLU A 46 -100.43 -57.32 41.30
C GLU A 46 -100.21 -56.35 40.12
N ARG A 47 -99.15 -55.54 40.20
CA ARG A 47 -98.79 -54.60 39.14
C ARG A 47 -97.77 -55.25 38.21
N VAL A 48 -98.13 -55.42 36.94
CA VAL A 48 -97.27 -55.99 35.88
C VAL A 48 -96.04 -55.09 35.69
N PRO A 49 -94.85 -55.60 35.30
CA PRO A 49 -93.68 -54.76 34.97
C PRO A 49 -93.90 -53.88 33.72
N LEU A 50 -93.12 -52.80 33.59
CA LEU A 50 -93.20 -51.91 32.42
C LEU A 50 -92.57 -52.60 31.20
N PRO A 51 -93.18 -52.50 30.01
CA PRO A 51 -92.52 -52.95 28.79
C PRO A 51 -91.25 -52.13 28.53
N CYS A 52 -90.20 -52.81 28.09
CA CYS A 52 -88.91 -52.19 27.81
C CYS A 52 -88.88 -51.67 26.37
N PHE A 53 -88.83 -50.35 26.21
CA PHE A 53 -88.68 -49.72 24.90
C PHE A 53 -87.21 -49.47 24.58
N ALA A 54 -86.69 -50.09 23.53
CA ALA A 54 -85.35 -49.84 23.02
C ALA A 54 -85.31 -48.54 22.18
N GLY A 55 -84.19 -47.82 22.18
CA GLY A 55 -83.97 -46.64 21.33
C GLY A 55 -83.95 -45.29 22.04
N ARG A 56 -83.68 -44.21 21.29
CA ARG A 56 -83.46 -42.85 21.84
C ARG A 56 -84.69 -42.27 22.56
N GLN A 57 -85.90 -42.61 22.11
CA GLN A 57 -87.15 -42.16 22.72
C GLN A 57 -87.71 -43.16 23.75
N GLY A 58 -87.05 -44.31 23.99
CA GLY A 58 -87.57 -45.34 24.90
C GLY A 58 -87.75 -44.84 26.34
N SER A 59 -86.83 -44.01 26.84
CA SER A 59 -86.96 -43.37 28.15
C SER A 59 -88.10 -42.35 28.21
N GLU A 60 -88.31 -41.59 27.14
CA GLU A 60 -89.40 -40.61 27.02
C GLU A 60 -90.77 -41.30 26.95
N ILE A 61 -90.88 -42.39 26.17
CA ILE A 61 -92.08 -43.22 26.08
C ILE A 61 -92.40 -43.82 27.45
N THR A 62 -91.40 -44.33 28.15
CA THR A 62 -91.56 -44.87 29.52
C THR A 62 -92.03 -43.80 30.50
N GLN A 63 -91.47 -42.58 30.42
CA GLN A 63 -91.92 -41.45 31.24
C GLN A 63 -93.37 -41.05 30.94
N ARG A 64 -93.76 -41.04 29.66
CA ARG A 64 -95.15 -40.73 29.26
C ARG A 64 -96.12 -41.81 29.73
N LEU A 65 -95.75 -43.10 29.67
CA LEU A 65 -96.56 -44.19 30.25
C LEU A 65 -96.73 -44.04 31.76
N LEU A 66 -95.63 -43.77 32.48
CA LEU A 66 -95.67 -43.51 33.92
C LEU A 66 -96.54 -42.29 34.27
N TYR A 67 -96.54 -41.25 33.42
CA TYR A 67 -97.40 -40.08 33.59
C TYR A 67 -98.88 -40.41 33.39
N ILE A 68 -99.22 -41.22 32.37
CA ILE A 68 -100.58 -41.72 32.15
C ILE A 68 -101.03 -42.54 33.37
N GLU A 69 -100.19 -43.43 33.88
CA GLU A 69 -100.45 -44.24 35.08
C GLU A 69 -100.68 -43.37 36.32
N ALA A 70 -99.81 -42.37 36.58
CA ALA A 70 -99.96 -41.48 37.73
C ALA A 70 -101.24 -40.62 37.65
N THR A 71 -101.61 -40.19 36.44
CA THR A 71 -102.86 -39.45 36.20
C THR A 71 -104.07 -40.35 36.43
N PHE A 72 -104.00 -41.62 36.04
CA PHE A 72 -105.02 -42.62 36.35
C PHE A 72 -105.14 -42.86 37.86
N ASP A 73 -104.03 -43.06 38.58
CA ASP A 73 -104.02 -43.26 40.03
C ASP A 73 -104.64 -42.05 40.77
N SER A 74 -104.34 -40.82 40.34
CA SER A 74 -104.98 -39.61 40.87
C SER A 74 -106.50 -39.57 40.62
N SER A 75 -106.94 -40.05 39.45
CA SER A 75 -108.36 -40.18 39.11
C SER A 75 -109.07 -41.17 40.04
N LEU A 76 -108.40 -42.29 40.32
CA LEU A 76 -108.89 -43.37 41.15
C LEU A 76 -108.94 -42.99 42.63
N GLN A 77 -107.96 -42.24 43.15
CA GLN A 77 -108.00 -41.70 44.53
C GLN A 77 -109.24 -40.82 44.77
N GLY A 78 -109.66 -40.06 43.75
CA GLY A 78 -110.91 -39.29 43.81
C GLY A 78 -112.13 -40.20 44.07
N LEU A 79 -112.20 -41.35 43.41
CA LEU A 79 -113.27 -42.34 43.63
C LEU A 79 -113.16 -43.04 45.01
N TYR A 80 -111.95 -43.34 45.50
CA TYR A 80 -111.77 -43.94 46.83
C TYR A 80 -112.25 -43.04 47.97
N SER A 81 -112.21 -41.72 47.77
CA SER A 81 -112.67 -40.74 48.76
C SER A 81 -114.21 -40.64 48.86
N ALA A 82 -114.94 -41.21 47.89
CA ALA A 82 -116.40 -41.17 47.84
C ALA A 82 -117.03 -42.15 48.85
N LYS A 83 -117.86 -41.64 49.77
CA LYS A 83 -118.58 -42.46 50.78
C LYS A 83 -119.91 -42.98 50.21
N GLY A 84 -120.23 -44.25 50.49
CA GLY A 84 -121.53 -44.83 50.14
C GLY A 84 -121.67 -45.26 48.66
N ILE A 85 -120.62 -45.86 48.09
CA ILE A 85 -120.57 -46.32 46.69
C ILE A 85 -121.74 -47.24 46.33
N LEU A 86 -122.12 -48.18 47.21
CA LEU A 86 -123.23 -49.11 46.96
C LEU A 86 -124.60 -48.59 47.44
N ASP A 87 -124.66 -47.40 48.08
CA ASP A 87 -125.92 -46.82 48.55
C ASP A 87 -126.63 -46.09 47.40
N VAL A 88 -127.62 -46.75 46.82
CA VAL A 88 -128.42 -46.28 45.68
C VAL A 88 -129.05 -44.89 45.91
N ARG A 89 -129.30 -44.50 47.18
CA ARG A 89 -129.90 -43.22 47.55
C ARG A 89 -128.91 -42.04 47.54
N ASN A 90 -127.60 -42.29 47.53
CA ASN A 90 -126.61 -41.23 47.46
C ASN A 90 -126.40 -40.76 46.00
N PRO A 91 -126.76 -39.51 45.63
CA PRO A 91 -126.57 -39.02 44.27
C PRO A 91 -125.11 -38.71 43.92
N SER A 92 -124.22 -38.51 44.91
CA SER A 92 -122.84 -38.04 44.67
C SER A 92 -122.01 -39.01 43.81
N TRP A 93 -122.24 -40.33 43.96
CA TRP A 93 -121.53 -41.36 43.19
C TRP A 93 -121.66 -41.17 41.67
N ARG A 94 -122.83 -40.73 41.18
CA ARG A 94 -123.04 -40.55 39.74
C ARG A 94 -122.17 -39.42 39.19
N GLU A 95 -122.03 -38.33 39.94
CA GLU A 95 -121.19 -37.19 39.57
C GLU A 95 -119.70 -37.55 39.64
N ASP A 96 -119.28 -38.24 40.69
CA ASP A 96 -117.89 -38.69 40.87
C ASP A 96 -117.49 -39.71 39.79
N TYR A 97 -118.37 -40.65 39.46
CA TYR A 97 -118.15 -41.62 38.38
C TYR A 97 -118.10 -40.94 37.00
N SER A 98 -119.01 -40.00 36.72
CA SER A 98 -118.98 -39.23 35.47
C SER A 98 -117.67 -38.45 35.31
N ARG A 99 -117.18 -37.84 36.38
CA ARG A 99 -115.88 -37.15 36.40
C ARG A 99 -114.73 -38.11 36.12
N PHE A 100 -114.77 -39.32 36.67
CA PHE A 100 -113.80 -40.38 36.37
C PHE A 100 -113.85 -40.79 34.90
N CYS A 101 -115.03 -41.06 34.33
CA CYS A 101 -115.17 -41.44 32.92
C CYS A 101 -114.62 -40.37 31.95
N VAL A 102 -114.78 -39.08 32.26
CA VAL A 102 -114.19 -37.99 31.46
C VAL A 102 -112.66 -38.09 31.49
N LYS A 103 -112.06 -38.25 32.68
CA LYS A 103 -110.60 -38.40 32.80
C LYS A 103 -110.08 -39.67 32.10
N VAL A 104 -110.82 -40.77 32.13
CA VAL A 104 -110.47 -42.00 31.41
C VAL A 104 -110.47 -41.79 29.90
N LYS A 105 -111.40 -41.01 29.35
CA LYS A 105 -111.37 -40.63 27.92
C LYS A 105 -110.14 -39.80 27.57
N ASP A 106 -109.73 -38.88 28.44
CA ASP A 106 -108.49 -38.12 28.24
C ASP A 106 -107.25 -39.04 28.24
N LEU A 107 -107.22 -40.04 29.12
CA LEU A 107 -106.16 -41.07 29.17
C LEU A 107 -106.13 -41.94 27.91
N GLU A 108 -107.29 -42.28 27.35
CA GLU A 108 -107.39 -43.02 26.09
C GLU A 108 -106.79 -42.22 24.92
N VAL A 109 -107.09 -40.92 24.84
CA VAL A 109 -106.48 -40.02 23.83
C VAL A 109 -104.98 -39.87 24.05
N MET A 110 -104.52 -39.75 25.31
CA MET A 110 -103.09 -39.72 25.63
C MET A 110 -102.38 -41.00 25.16
N MET A 111 -103.00 -42.18 25.35
CA MET A 111 -102.45 -43.46 24.90
C MET A 111 -102.40 -43.57 23.36
N GLN A 112 -103.44 -43.13 22.64
CA GLN A 112 -103.43 -43.10 21.18
C GLN A 112 -102.32 -42.18 20.61
N ASN A 113 -102.11 -41.02 21.24
CA ASN A 113 -101.05 -40.09 20.86
C ASN A 113 -99.66 -40.67 21.16
N LEU A 114 -99.52 -41.40 22.28
CA LEU A 114 -98.29 -42.09 22.61
C LEU A 114 -97.96 -43.18 21.57
N ILE A 115 -98.92 -44.03 21.21
CA ILE A 115 -98.74 -45.06 20.18
C ILE A 115 -98.34 -44.39 18.87
N THR A 116 -99.06 -43.34 18.45
CA THR A 116 -98.74 -42.63 17.20
C THR A 116 -97.32 -42.06 17.20
N SER A 117 -96.92 -41.37 18.27
CA SER A 117 -95.59 -40.80 18.44
C SER A 117 -94.49 -41.88 18.51
N THR A 118 -94.78 -43.04 19.09
CA THR A 118 -93.81 -44.14 19.16
C THR A 118 -93.51 -44.70 17.77
N PHE A 119 -94.55 -44.86 16.93
CA PHE A 119 -94.41 -45.37 15.56
C PHE A 119 -93.76 -44.37 14.58
N GLU A 120 -93.68 -43.08 14.89
CA GLU A 120 -92.95 -42.10 14.04
C GLU A 120 -91.45 -42.40 13.93
N THR A 121 -90.89 -43.14 14.90
CA THR A 121 -89.46 -43.51 14.91
C THR A 121 -89.14 -44.84 14.25
N VAL A 122 -90.14 -45.59 13.82
CA VAL A 122 -89.97 -46.93 13.24
C VAL A 122 -89.40 -46.81 11.84
N SER A 123 -88.23 -47.41 11.63
CA SER A 123 -87.52 -47.38 10.34
C SER A 123 -87.41 -48.75 9.68
N SER A 124 -87.67 -49.81 10.45
CA SER A 124 -87.59 -51.19 9.99
C SER A 124 -88.87 -51.96 10.31
N VAL A 125 -89.13 -52.99 9.50
CA VAL A 125 -90.27 -53.89 9.70
C VAL A 125 -90.14 -54.64 11.04
N GLU A 126 -88.91 -55.00 11.43
CA GLU A 126 -88.64 -55.72 12.69
C GLU A 126 -89.02 -54.89 13.92
N GLU A 127 -88.59 -53.64 13.98
CA GLU A 127 -88.94 -52.71 15.06
C GLU A 127 -90.45 -52.42 15.09
N GLY A 128 -91.07 -52.28 13.92
CA GLY A 128 -92.50 -52.06 13.80
C GLY A 128 -93.33 -53.20 14.38
N VAL A 129 -92.97 -54.45 14.05
CA VAL A 129 -93.65 -55.64 14.58
C VAL A 129 -93.45 -55.78 16.08
N GLN A 130 -92.25 -55.52 16.61
CA GLN A 130 -91.99 -55.55 18.06
C GLN A 130 -92.86 -54.55 18.83
N LEU A 131 -93.03 -53.33 18.31
CA LEU A 131 -93.86 -52.32 18.96
C LEU A 131 -95.35 -52.65 18.89
N LEU A 132 -95.82 -53.28 17.82
CA LEU A 132 -97.20 -53.78 17.73
C LEU A 132 -97.47 -54.82 18.82
N ASP A 133 -96.53 -55.74 19.06
CA ASP A 133 -96.64 -56.75 20.12
C ASP A 133 -96.75 -56.11 21.52
N VAL A 134 -95.93 -55.09 21.80
CA VAL A 134 -95.95 -54.38 23.09
C VAL A 134 -97.30 -53.72 23.37
N PHE A 135 -97.93 -53.08 22.39
CA PHE A 135 -99.21 -52.38 22.60
C PHE A 135 -100.44 -53.28 22.47
N GLN A 136 -100.29 -54.55 22.06
CA GLN A 136 -101.36 -55.52 21.87
C GLN A 136 -102.30 -55.64 23.09
N HIS A 137 -101.75 -55.67 24.31
CA HIS A 137 -102.53 -55.84 25.54
C HIS A 137 -103.52 -54.69 25.81
N LEU A 138 -103.34 -53.53 25.18
CA LEU A 138 -104.22 -52.36 25.31
C LEU A 138 -105.37 -52.35 24.29
N SER A 139 -105.46 -53.37 23.44
CA SER A 139 -106.49 -53.51 22.39
C SER A 139 -107.92 -53.70 22.91
N GLY A 140 -108.12 -53.85 24.21
CA GLY A 140 -109.45 -53.98 24.83
C GLY A 140 -110.38 -52.77 24.62
N ARG A 141 -109.84 -51.59 24.27
CA ARG A 141 -110.62 -50.41 23.88
C ARG A 141 -110.61 -50.18 22.37
N GLU A 142 -111.80 -49.95 21.81
CA GLU A 142 -112.01 -49.82 20.36
C GLU A 142 -111.19 -48.67 19.74
N ALA A 143 -111.02 -47.54 20.44
CA ALA A 143 -110.25 -46.42 19.88
C ALA A 143 -108.75 -46.72 19.81
N ILE A 144 -108.19 -47.41 20.81
CA ILE A 144 -106.79 -47.83 20.81
C ILE A 144 -106.55 -48.89 19.73
N ASN A 145 -107.44 -49.88 19.61
CA ASN A 145 -107.33 -50.93 18.60
C ASN A 145 -107.31 -50.38 17.16
N ARG A 146 -108.18 -49.40 16.85
CA ARG A 146 -108.16 -48.71 15.53
C ARG A 146 -106.84 -47.99 15.24
N THR A 147 -106.13 -47.50 16.27
CA THR A 147 -104.81 -46.88 16.09
C THR A 147 -103.75 -47.94 15.80
N ILE A 148 -103.78 -49.08 16.49
CA ILE A 148 -102.88 -50.22 16.25
C ILE A 148 -103.06 -50.78 14.83
N GLU A 149 -104.30 -50.99 14.38
CA GLU A 149 -104.62 -51.46 13.01
C GLU A 149 -104.06 -50.51 11.94
N ARG A 150 -104.16 -49.19 12.14
CA ARG A 150 -103.57 -48.20 11.22
C ARG A 150 -102.05 -48.29 11.17
N LYS A 151 -101.40 -48.49 12.32
CA LYS A 151 -99.94 -48.64 12.41
C LYS A 151 -99.44 -49.95 11.82
N MET A 152 -100.26 -51.00 11.84
CA MET A 152 -99.96 -52.23 11.11
C MET A 152 -99.89 -52.02 9.59
N VAL A 153 -100.80 -51.22 9.00
CA VAL A 153 -100.72 -50.84 7.57
C VAL A 153 -99.40 -50.13 7.26
N ASP A 154 -98.98 -49.19 8.14
CA ASP A 154 -97.73 -48.45 7.97
C ASP A 154 -96.51 -49.40 7.92
N VAL A 155 -96.48 -50.47 8.73
CA VAL A 155 -95.40 -51.49 8.75
C VAL A 155 -95.36 -52.30 7.44
N TYR A 156 -96.51 -52.70 6.89
CA TYR A 156 -96.56 -53.37 5.57
C TYR A 156 -96.14 -52.43 4.43
N ALA A 157 -96.47 -51.14 4.52
CA ALA A 157 -96.02 -50.13 3.57
C ALA A 157 -94.49 -49.95 3.59
N LEU A 158 -93.86 -49.98 4.78
CA LEU A 158 -92.40 -49.99 4.91
C LEU A 158 -91.77 -51.19 4.19
N PHE A 159 -92.33 -52.39 4.35
CA PHE A 159 -91.82 -53.58 3.65
C PHE A 159 -92.00 -53.47 2.13
N SER A 160 -93.16 -52.99 1.66
CA SER A 160 -93.42 -52.75 0.24
C SER A 160 -92.43 -51.74 -0.39
N SER A 161 -92.08 -50.68 0.35
CA SER A 161 -91.05 -49.73 -0.06
C SER A 161 -89.68 -50.40 -0.19
N GLU A 162 -89.28 -51.23 0.79
CA GLU A 162 -88.02 -51.96 0.74
C GLU A 162 -87.94 -52.93 -0.46
N LEU A 163 -89.04 -53.64 -0.76
CA LEU A 163 -89.10 -54.52 -1.93
C LEU A 163 -88.95 -53.74 -3.25
N ASN A 164 -89.52 -52.54 -3.35
CA ASN A 164 -89.39 -51.68 -4.53
C ASN A 164 -87.95 -51.19 -4.73
N GLU A 165 -87.29 -50.77 -3.65
CA GLU A 165 -85.88 -50.33 -3.69
C GLU A 165 -84.95 -51.47 -4.15
N ILE A 166 -85.16 -52.69 -3.64
CA ILE A 166 -84.34 -53.84 -4.04
C ILE A 166 -84.58 -54.19 -5.52
N ASN A 167 -85.82 -54.08 -6.01
CA ASN A 167 -86.13 -54.27 -7.43
C ASN A 167 -85.48 -53.18 -8.32
N LEU A 168 -85.45 -51.92 -7.88
CA LEU A 168 -84.76 -50.84 -8.59
C LEU A 168 -83.25 -51.09 -8.66
N VAL A 169 -82.64 -51.49 -7.54
CA VAL A 169 -81.23 -51.84 -7.45
C VAL A 169 -80.89 -53.03 -8.35
N MET A 170 -81.75 -54.05 -8.41
CA MET A 170 -81.58 -55.22 -9.30
C MET A 170 -81.50 -54.84 -10.79
N ARG A 171 -82.26 -53.82 -11.21
CA ARG A 171 -82.36 -53.35 -12.60
C ARG A 171 -81.20 -52.45 -13.04
N ARG A 172 -80.44 -51.88 -12.11
CA ARG A 172 -79.25 -51.08 -12.44
C ARG A 172 -78.15 -51.99 -13.00
N THR A 173 -77.50 -51.57 -14.08
CA THR A 173 -76.42 -52.29 -14.77
C THR A 173 -75.05 -52.12 -14.11
N SER A 174 -74.90 -51.12 -13.23
CA SER A 174 -73.67 -50.83 -12.49
C SER A 174 -73.66 -51.59 -11.17
N PHE A 175 -73.05 -52.77 -11.16
CA PHE A 175 -72.79 -53.51 -9.92
C PHE A 175 -71.50 -52.99 -9.28
N LEU A 176 -71.58 -52.53 -8.03
CA LEU A 176 -70.40 -52.26 -7.20
C LEU A 176 -69.88 -53.60 -6.65
N ILE A 177 -69.26 -54.38 -7.52
CA ILE A 177 -68.57 -55.61 -7.12
C ILE A 177 -67.21 -55.18 -6.53
N PRO A 178 -66.80 -55.69 -5.36
CA PRO A 178 -65.45 -55.48 -4.86
C PRO A 178 -64.40 -55.82 -5.93
N LEU A 179 -63.39 -54.97 -6.14
CA LEU A 179 -62.34 -55.14 -7.18
C LEU A 179 -61.60 -56.50 -7.14
N GLN A 180 -61.68 -57.21 -6.01
CA GLN A 180 -61.07 -58.52 -5.79
C GLN A 180 -61.95 -59.70 -6.25
N MET A 181 -63.24 -59.46 -6.45
CA MET A 181 -64.18 -60.48 -6.91
C MET A 181 -64.24 -60.49 -8.44
N PRO A 182 -64.30 -61.67 -9.05
CA PRO A 182 -64.34 -61.79 -10.49
C PRO A 182 -65.74 -61.43 -11.01
N GLN A 183 -65.83 -61.14 -12.31
CA GLN A 183 -66.98 -60.42 -12.87
C GLN A 183 -68.28 -61.21 -12.80
N HIS A 184 -68.26 -62.53 -13.03
CA HIS A 184 -69.49 -63.32 -13.07
C HIS A 184 -69.86 -63.83 -11.68
N ALA A 185 -68.93 -64.49 -10.98
CA ALA A 185 -69.22 -65.02 -9.65
C ALA A 185 -69.49 -63.91 -8.61
N GLY A 186 -68.87 -62.73 -8.77
CA GLY A 186 -69.14 -61.55 -7.93
C GLY A 186 -70.58 -61.02 -8.09
N GLN A 187 -71.11 -61.00 -9.32
CA GLN A 187 -72.50 -60.60 -9.58
C GLN A 187 -73.50 -61.59 -8.96
N VAL A 188 -73.19 -62.89 -9.02
CA VAL A 188 -74.02 -63.91 -8.38
C VAL A 188 -74.00 -63.78 -6.86
N HIS A 189 -72.84 -63.56 -6.27
CA HIS A 189 -72.72 -63.34 -4.83
C HIS A 189 -73.56 -62.14 -4.37
N TRP A 190 -73.49 -61.02 -5.09
CA TRP A 190 -74.30 -59.83 -4.83
C TRP A 190 -75.81 -60.09 -5.00
N THR A 191 -76.20 -60.83 -6.05
CA THR A 191 -77.62 -61.17 -6.29
C THR A 191 -78.18 -62.07 -5.18
N ARG A 192 -77.40 -63.04 -4.69
CA ARG A 192 -77.79 -63.86 -3.51
C ARG A 192 -77.90 -63.02 -2.24
N ALA A 193 -77.01 -62.05 -2.02
CA ALA A 193 -77.08 -61.17 -0.85
C ALA A 193 -78.38 -60.34 -0.83
N LEU A 194 -78.83 -59.84 -1.99
CA LEU A 194 -80.13 -59.16 -2.10
C LEU A 194 -81.30 -60.10 -1.78
N ARG A 195 -81.25 -61.34 -2.25
CA ARG A 195 -82.26 -62.37 -1.96
C ARG A 195 -82.37 -62.70 -0.47
N PHE A 196 -81.24 -62.76 0.25
CA PHE A 196 -81.23 -62.94 1.70
C PHE A 196 -81.77 -61.72 2.45
N ARG A 197 -81.44 -60.50 1.98
CA ARG A 197 -81.93 -59.26 2.62
C ARG A 197 -83.46 -59.18 2.63
N THR A 198 -84.13 -59.59 1.56
CA THR A 198 -85.59 -59.59 1.48
C THR A 198 -86.26 -60.65 2.36
N GLU A 199 -85.53 -61.73 2.69
CA GLU A 199 -86.08 -62.91 3.36
C GLU A 199 -86.36 -62.66 4.85
N ARG A 200 -85.46 -61.93 5.52
CA ARG A 200 -85.53 -61.70 6.96
C ARG A 200 -86.74 -60.86 7.40
N PRO A 201 -87.07 -59.70 6.78
CA PRO A 201 -88.31 -58.97 7.12
C PRO A 201 -89.58 -59.78 6.87
N MET A 202 -89.57 -60.60 5.81
CA MET A 202 -90.69 -61.50 5.49
C MET A 202 -90.87 -62.60 6.53
N GLU A 203 -89.78 -63.15 7.05
CA GLU A 203 -89.80 -64.15 8.13
C GLU A 203 -90.37 -63.57 9.43
N VAL A 204 -89.98 -62.34 9.79
CA VAL A 204 -90.52 -61.64 10.96
C VAL A 204 -92.02 -61.39 10.82
N LEU A 205 -92.49 -60.91 9.67
CA LEU A 205 -93.93 -60.73 9.41
C LEU A 205 -94.70 -62.06 9.49
N ARG A 206 -94.14 -63.15 8.94
CA ARG A 206 -94.76 -64.48 9.04
C ARG A 206 -94.86 -64.98 10.48
N SER A 207 -93.89 -64.65 11.34
CA SER A 207 -93.87 -65.08 12.74
C SER A 207 -94.88 -64.33 13.63
N ALA A 208 -95.40 -63.18 13.19
CA ALA A 208 -96.28 -62.31 13.97
C ALA A 208 -97.77 -62.74 13.90
N HIS A 209 -98.10 -63.91 14.45
CA HIS A 209 -99.45 -64.49 14.41
C HIS A 209 -100.50 -63.73 15.24
N PHE A 210 -100.06 -62.79 16.08
CA PHE A 210 -100.92 -61.98 16.94
C PHE A 210 -101.62 -60.84 16.20
N LEU A 211 -101.21 -60.55 14.97
CA LEU A 211 -101.73 -59.44 14.18
C LEU A 211 -103.04 -59.81 13.45
N PRO A 212 -104.08 -58.95 13.48
CA PRO A 212 -105.33 -59.17 12.73
C PRO A 212 -105.10 -59.04 11.22
N HIS A 213 -105.94 -59.65 10.37
CA HIS A 213 -105.81 -59.48 8.92
C HIS A 213 -106.16 -58.06 8.49
N VAL A 214 -105.26 -57.42 7.73
CA VAL A 214 -105.40 -56.03 7.28
C VAL A 214 -105.35 -55.95 5.75
N SER A 215 -106.11 -55.00 5.19
CA SER A 215 -106.13 -54.69 3.76
C SER A 215 -104.74 -54.34 3.24
N GLY A 216 -104.22 -55.11 2.26
CA GLY A 216 -102.93 -54.84 1.58
C GLY A 216 -101.81 -55.87 1.84
N GLU A 217 -102.01 -56.85 2.73
CA GLU A 217 -101.03 -57.90 3.04
C GLU A 217 -100.74 -58.83 1.83
N GLU A 218 -101.79 -59.27 1.12
CA GLU A 218 -101.68 -60.20 -0.01
C GLU A 218 -100.84 -59.64 -1.17
N ASP A 219 -100.97 -58.35 -1.47
CA ASP A 219 -100.24 -57.67 -2.55
C ASP A 219 -98.73 -57.64 -2.28
N VAL A 220 -98.34 -57.40 -1.03
CA VAL A 220 -96.92 -57.38 -0.61
C VAL A 220 -96.30 -58.77 -0.69
N HIS A 221 -97.05 -59.82 -0.32
CA HIS A 221 -96.60 -61.20 -0.46
C HIS A 221 -96.40 -61.63 -1.93
N VAL A 222 -97.30 -61.23 -2.83
CA VAL A 222 -97.15 -61.47 -4.28
C VAL A 222 -95.93 -60.74 -4.82
N MET A 223 -95.72 -59.49 -4.40
CA MET A 223 -94.56 -58.69 -4.83
C MET A 223 -93.23 -59.32 -4.39
N TYR A 224 -93.15 -59.78 -3.14
CA TYR A 224 -92.00 -60.51 -2.61
C TYR A 224 -91.68 -61.78 -3.42
N SER A 225 -92.71 -62.60 -3.71
CA SER A 225 -92.56 -63.84 -4.46
C SER A 225 -92.00 -63.61 -5.87
N LYS A 226 -92.55 -62.61 -6.59
CA LYS A 226 -92.07 -62.23 -7.94
C LYS A 226 -90.62 -61.75 -7.93
N LEU A 227 -90.22 -60.95 -6.93
CA LEU A 227 -88.85 -60.47 -6.81
C LEU A 227 -87.86 -61.61 -6.55
N CYS A 228 -88.22 -62.55 -5.68
CA CYS A 228 -87.38 -63.73 -5.39
C CYS A 228 -87.13 -64.57 -6.66
N GLN A 229 -88.17 -64.85 -7.44
CA GLN A 229 -88.05 -65.59 -8.70
C GLN A 229 -87.11 -64.88 -9.70
N ALA A 230 -87.24 -63.56 -9.86
CA ALA A 230 -86.40 -62.78 -10.75
C ALA A 230 -84.90 -62.81 -10.36
N LEU A 231 -84.60 -62.78 -9.06
CA LEU A 231 -83.23 -62.89 -8.53
C LEU A 231 -82.64 -64.27 -8.82
N ASP A 232 -83.39 -65.35 -8.60
CA ASP A 232 -82.92 -66.73 -8.84
C ASP A 232 -82.71 -67.04 -10.33
N GLU A 233 -83.52 -66.47 -11.22
CA GLU A 233 -83.32 -66.55 -12.67
C GLU A 233 -82.08 -65.80 -13.15
N LYS A 234 -81.78 -64.65 -12.54
CA LYS A 234 -80.57 -63.87 -12.86
C LYS A 234 -79.30 -64.64 -12.47
N VAL A 235 -79.30 -65.31 -11.32
CA VAL A 235 -78.18 -66.17 -10.89
C VAL A 235 -77.92 -67.29 -11.89
N ARG A 236 -78.98 -67.98 -12.35
CA ARG A 236 -78.85 -69.06 -13.34
C ARG A 236 -78.31 -68.58 -14.69
N ARG A 237 -78.77 -67.42 -15.18
CA ARG A 237 -78.27 -66.82 -16.43
C ARG A 237 -76.77 -66.50 -16.37
N LEU A 238 -76.32 -65.84 -15.30
CA LEU A 238 -74.91 -65.47 -15.14
C LEU A 238 -73.95 -66.66 -15.13
N PHE A 239 -74.38 -67.79 -14.53
CA PHE A 239 -73.59 -69.02 -14.54
C PHE A 239 -73.51 -69.65 -15.94
N ASN A 240 -74.63 -69.68 -16.66
CA ASN A 240 -74.68 -70.22 -18.02
C ASN A 240 -73.83 -69.38 -18.99
N ASP A 241 -73.93 -68.05 -18.90
CA ASP A 241 -73.15 -67.12 -19.73
C ASP A 241 -71.64 -67.29 -19.49
N TRP A 242 -71.23 -67.45 -18.23
CA TRP A 242 -69.83 -67.75 -17.90
C TRP A 242 -69.39 -69.10 -18.46
N SER A 243 -70.17 -70.16 -18.23
CA SER A 243 -69.85 -71.54 -18.63
C SER A 243 -69.68 -71.69 -20.15
N GLN A 244 -70.53 -71.01 -20.94
CA GLN A 244 -70.43 -71.02 -22.41
C GLN A 244 -69.24 -70.22 -22.95
N ASN A 245 -68.80 -69.18 -22.24
CA ASN A 245 -67.68 -68.32 -22.63
C ASN A 245 -66.31 -68.81 -22.12
N LEU A 246 -66.23 -70.04 -21.57
CA LEU A 246 -64.97 -70.67 -21.20
C LEU A 246 -64.14 -71.02 -22.45
N ASN A 247 -63.23 -70.12 -22.83
CA ASN A 247 -62.41 -70.26 -24.03
C ASN A 247 -61.41 -71.44 -23.95
N LEU A 248 -61.58 -72.43 -24.83
CA LEU A 248 -60.67 -73.55 -25.03
C LEU A 248 -59.24 -73.12 -25.43
N GLU A 249 -59.08 -71.96 -26.08
CA GLU A 249 -57.78 -71.37 -26.43
C GLU A 249 -56.90 -71.02 -25.22
N CYS A 250 -57.48 -70.84 -24.02
CA CYS A 250 -56.67 -70.63 -22.83
C CYS A 250 -55.87 -71.87 -22.45
N LEU A 251 -56.37 -73.07 -22.77
CA LEU A 251 -55.70 -74.34 -22.47
C LEU A 251 -54.50 -74.57 -23.41
N SER A 252 -54.62 -74.20 -24.70
CA SER A 252 -53.49 -74.28 -25.65
C SER A 252 -52.37 -73.27 -25.37
N SER A 253 -52.66 -72.21 -24.60
CA SER A 253 -51.63 -71.25 -24.18
C SER A 253 -50.61 -71.82 -23.18
N LEU A 254 -50.87 -73.01 -22.61
CA LEU A 254 -49.91 -73.73 -21.77
C LEU A 254 -48.80 -74.44 -22.56
N ASP A 255 -48.98 -74.60 -23.88
CA ASP A 255 -47.98 -75.19 -24.78
C ASP A 255 -47.05 -74.16 -25.42
N GLN A 256 -46.99 -72.96 -24.83
CA GLN A 256 -46.04 -71.91 -25.21
C GLN A 256 -44.80 -71.90 -24.31
N PRO A 257 -43.66 -71.36 -24.79
CA PRO A 257 -42.45 -71.22 -23.98
C PRO A 257 -42.68 -70.38 -22.71
N LEU A 258 -41.87 -70.60 -21.67
CA LEU A 258 -41.98 -69.88 -20.39
C LEU A 258 -41.73 -68.37 -20.52
N MET A 259 -40.80 -67.97 -21.39
CA MET A 259 -40.36 -66.58 -21.54
C MET A 259 -40.39 -66.15 -23.01
N ILE A 260 -40.46 -64.84 -23.24
CA ILE A 260 -40.35 -64.21 -24.57
C ILE A 260 -39.45 -62.97 -24.49
N ARG A 261 -38.82 -62.61 -25.61
CA ARG A 261 -38.12 -61.32 -25.73
C ARG A 261 -39.15 -60.19 -25.87
N CYS A 262 -38.96 -59.09 -25.15
CA CYS A 262 -39.83 -57.92 -25.22
C CYS A 262 -39.84 -57.35 -26.65
N ARG A 263 -41.03 -57.14 -27.24
CA ARG A 263 -41.16 -56.57 -28.59
C ARG A 263 -40.83 -55.07 -28.68
N GLY A 264 -40.75 -54.36 -27.55
CA GLY A 264 -40.54 -52.90 -27.49
C GLY A 264 -39.25 -52.42 -26.82
N LYS A 265 -38.44 -53.30 -26.22
CA LYS A 265 -37.17 -52.95 -25.57
C LYS A 265 -36.12 -53.99 -25.91
N ALA A 266 -35.08 -53.58 -26.65
CA ALA A 266 -34.02 -54.48 -27.09
C ALA A 266 -33.36 -55.18 -25.91
N GLY A 267 -33.21 -56.51 -26.00
CA GLY A 267 -32.52 -57.34 -25.01
C GLY A 267 -33.33 -57.79 -23.80
N LEU A 268 -34.43 -57.14 -23.42
CA LEU A 268 -35.21 -57.50 -22.22
C LEU A 268 -36.09 -58.75 -22.41
N LEU A 269 -36.39 -59.41 -21.29
CA LEU A 269 -37.24 -60.59 -21.20
C LEU A 269 -38.59 -60.25 -20.56
N ASP A 270 -39.65 -60.93 -21.00
CA ASP A 270 -40.99 -60.94 -20.42
C ASP A 270 -41.47 -62.37 -20.16
N VAL A 271 -42.35 -62.52 -19.17
CA VAL A 271 -43.00 -63.80 -18.86
C VAL A 271 -44.13 -64.04 -19.84
N ASN A 272 -44.11 -65.19 -20.53
CA ASN A 272 -45.09 -65.54 -21.54
C ASN A 272 -46.28 -66.30 -20.94
N PHE A 273 -47.00 -65.69 -20.01
CA PHE A 273 -48.15 -66.30 -19.33
C PHE A 273 -49.46 -65.60 -19.67
N ASN A 274 -50.48 -66.37 -20.08
CA ASN A 274 -51.78 -65.84 -20.44
C ASN A 274 -52.55 -65.35 -19.18
N LYS A 275 -52.79 -64.03 -19.09
CA LYS A 275 -53.51 -63.41 -17.97
C LYS A 275 -54.96 -63.90 -17.82
N ASN A 276 -55.57 -64.42 -18.89
CA ASN A 276 -56.94 -64.93 -18.84
C ASN A 276 -57.04 -66.24 -18.03
N LEU A 277 -55.96 -67.02 -17.92
CA LEU A 277 -55.91 -68.21 -17.06
C LEU A 277 -56.06 -67.84 -15.57
N LEU A 278 -55.45 -66.74 -15.12
CA LEU A 278 -55.59 -66.28 -13.72
C LEU A 278 -57.02 -65.83 -13.42
N LYS A 279 -57.65 -65.10 -14.36
CA LYS A 279 -59.05 -64.68 -14.24
C LYS A 279 -59.98 -65.90 -14.18
N MET A 280 -59.73 -66.89 -15.04
CA MET A 280 -60.48 -68.15 -15.06
C MET A 280 -60.34 -68.92 -13.73
N PHE A 281 -59.12 -69.08 -13.20
CA PHE A 281 -58.92 -69.71 -11.89
C PHE A 281 -59.63 -68.97 -10.76
N SER A 282 -59.65 -67.64 -10.81
CA SER A 282 -60.40 -66.85 -9.82
C SER A 282 -61.91 -67.07 -9.93
N GLU A 283 -62.50 -67.05 -11.13
CA GLU A 283 -63.93 -67.35 -11.32
C GLU A 283 -64.28 -68.74 -10.79
N ILE A 284 -63.52 -69.77 -11.17
CA ILE A 284 -63.74 -71.16 -10.74
C ILE A 284 -63.72 -71.29 -9.22
N HIS A 285 -62.76 -70.65 -8.55
CA HIS A 285 -62.67 -70.67 -7.09
C HIS A 285 -63.95 -70.13 -6.41
N TYR A 286 -64.52 -69.04 -6.93
CA TYR A 286 -65.74 -68.47 -6.37
C TYR A 286 -66.99 -69.29 -6.74
N TRP A 287 -67.05 -69.88 -7.94
CA TRP A 287 -68.13 -70.78 -8.33
C TRP A 287 -68.18 -72.06 -7.48
N GLU A 288 -67.03 -72.66 -7.19
CA GLU A 288 -66.90 -73.81 -6.28
C GLU A 288 -67.46 -73.49 -4.89
N ARG A 289 -67.08 -72.32 -4.33
CA ARG A 289 -67.56 -71.85 -3.02
C ARG A 289 -69.05 -71.49 -3.00
N LEU A 290 -69.62 -71.12 -4.15
CA LEU A 290 -71.05 -70.89 -4.32
C LEU A 290 -71.84 -72.19 -4.56
N LEU A 291 -71.15 -73.36 -4.54
CA LEU A 291 -71.69 -74.71 -4.69
C LEU A 291 -72.27 -74.98 -6.09
N PHE A 292 -71.67 -74.41 -7.15
CA PHE A 292 -72.00 -74.74 -8.54
C PHE A 292 -71.10 -75.85 -9.07
N GLU A 293 -71.64 -76.72 -9.93
CA GLU A 293 -70.88 -77.78 -10.61
C GLU A 293 -70.02 -77.21 -11.74
N ILE A 294 -68.70 -77.35 -11.64
CA ILE A 294 -67.75 -76.81 -12.62
C ILE A 294 -67.59 -77.78 -13.80
N PRO A 295 -67.49 -77.30 -15.06
CA PRO A 295 -67.25 -78.18 -16.22
C PRO A 295 -65.94 -78.99 -16.13
N HIS A 296 -66.02 -80.30 -16.37
CA HIS A 296 -64.92 -81.26 -16.17
C HIS A 296 -63.62 -80.93 -16.93
N PHE A 297 -63.69 -80.35 -18.13
CA PHE A 297 -62.51 -80.08 -18.96
C PHE A 297 -61.58 -78.99 -18.41
N VAL A 298 -62.00 -78.22 -17.39
CA VAL A 298 -61.17 -77.17 -16.75
C VAL A 298 -60.66 -77.60 -15.37
N ILE A 299 -61.24 -78.65 -14.77
CA ILE A 299 -60.91 -79.11 -13.41
C ILE A 299 -59.45 -79.57 -13.34
N ASP A 300 -58.98 -80.35 -14.32
CA ASP A 300 -57.61 -80.88 -14.34
C ASP A 300 -56.54 -79.77 -14.36
N VAL A 301 -56.83 -78.65 -15.05
CA VAL A 301 -55.93 -77.49 -15.09
C VAL A 301 -56.07 -76.65 -13.82
N TYR A 302 -57.27 -76.53 -13.25
CA TYR A 302 -57.50 -75.85 -11.97
C TYR A 302 -56.82 -76.55 -10.79
N GLN A 303 -56.75 -77.89 -10.79
CA GLN A 303 -56.00 -78.65 -9.79
C GLN A 303 -54.50 -78.29 -9.81
N ARG A 304 -53.96 -77.95 -10.98
CA ARG A 304 -52.56 -77.52 -11.17
C ARG A 304 -52.33 -76.02 -10.96
N ARG A 305 -53.33 -75.25 -10.50
CA ARG A 305 -53.22 -73.78 -10.37
C ARG A 305 -52.05 -73.33 -9.49
N GLU A 306 -51.78 -74.05 -8.39
CA GLU A 306 -50.73 -73.68 -7.44
C GLU A 306 -49.34 -73.96 -8.01
N GLU A 307 -49.18 -75.08 -8.71
CA GLU A 307 -47.96 -75.41 -9.45
C GLU A 307 -47.66 -74.36 -10.53
N LEU A 308 -48.68 -73.99 -11.33
CA LEU A 308 -48.54 -72.98 -12.39
C LEU A 308 -48.27 -71.58 -11.83
N HIS A 309 -48.92 -71.22 -10.71
CA HIS A 309 -48.66 -69.98 -10.01
C HIS A 309 -47.21 -69.92 -9.51
N ASN A 310 -46.74 -70.96 -8.81
CA ASN A 310 -45.38 -71.05 -8.31
C ASN A 310 -44.35 -71.03 -9.44
N LEU A 311 -44.63 -71.73 -10.54
CA LEU A 311 -43.77 -71.71 -11.71
C LEU A 311 -43.70 -70.31 -12.34
N ARG A 312 -44.84 -69.62 -12.47
CA ARG A 312 -44.90 -68.25 -13.00
C ARG A 312 -44.10 -67.27 -12.15
N GLU A 313 -44.24 -67.32 -10.82
CA GLU A 313 -43.50 -66.46 -9.91
C GLU A 313 -41.99 -66.74 -9.99
N ASN A 314 -41.59 -68.02 -10.06
CA ASN A 314 -40.18 -68.39 -10.20
C ASN A 314 -39.57 -67.96 -11.55
N VAL A 315 -40.32 -68.04 -12.66
CA VAL A 315 -39.90 -67.51 -13.97
C VAL A 315 -39.82 -65.97 -13.94
N LEU A 316 -40.75 -65.31 -13.26
CA LEU A 316 -40.73 -63.85 -13.08
C LEU A 316 -39.46 -63.40 -12.34
N LEU A 317 -39.00 -64.16 -11.34
CA LEU A 317 -37.72 -63.90 -10.67
C LEU A 317 -36.54 -63.97 -11.64
N VAL A 318 -36.46 -65.00 -12.48
CA VAL A 318 -35.39 -65.11 -13.51
C VAL A 318 -35.41 -63.92 -14.46
N VAL A 319 -36.59 -63.55 -14.95
CA VAL A 319 -36.77 -62.39 -15.83
C VAL A 319 -36.34 -61.09 -15.13
N ARG A 320 -36.69 -60.93 -13.85
CA ARG A 320 -36.31 -59.76 -13.05
C ARG A 320 -34.80 -59.71 -12.84
N ASP A 321 -34.17 -60.82 -12.49
CA ASP A 321 -32.72 -60.92 -12.24
C ASP A 321 -31.94 -60.59 -13.51
N TYR A 322 -32.33 -61.14 -14.66
CA TYR A 322 -31.73 -60.82 -15.95
C TYR A 322 -31.95 -59.35 -16.36
N ASN A 323 -33.19 -58.86 -16.27
CA ASN A 323 -33.52 -57.49 -16.64
C ASN A 323 -32.84 -56.45 -15.72
N ARG A 324 -32.52 -56.81 -14.46
CA ARG A 324 -31.75 -55.97 -13.55
C ARG A 324 -30.32 -55.76 -14.05
N ILE A 325 -29.66 -56.82 -14.52
CA ILE A 325 -28.30 -56.75 -15.07
C ILE A 325 -28.28 -55.84 -16.31
N ILE A 326 -29.18 -56.08 -17.27
CA ILE A 326 -29.20 -55.32 -18.52
C ILE A 326 -29.55 -53.84 -18.28
N LYS A 327 -30.45 -53.54 -17.34
CA LYS A 327 -30.79 -52.14 -17.00
C LYS A 327 -29.69 -51.41 -16.22
N ALA A 328 -28.79 -52.14 -15.56
CA ALA A 328 -27.70 -51.54 -14.80
C ALA A 328 -26.53 -51.10 -15.69
N LEU A 329 -26.48 -51.58 -16.94
CA LEU A 329 -25.34 -51.40 -17.84
C LEU A 329 -25.72 -50.50 -19.03
N ASP A 330 -24.87 -49.52 -19.31
CA ASP A 330 -24.98 -48.67 -20.51
C ASP A 330 -24.44 -49.41 -21.75
N ALA A 331 -24.63 -48.86 -22.96
CA ALA A 331 -24.23 -49.52 -24.21
C ALA A 331 -22.75 -49.96 -24.25
N ASP A 332 -21.84 -49.09 -23.76
CA ASP A 332 -20.41 -49.42 -23.70
C ASP A 332 -20.07 -50.44 -22.61
N GLU A 333 -20.81 -50.41 -21.49
CA GLU A 333 -20.63 -51.36 -20.39
C GLU A 333 -21.22 -52.73 -20.75
N LEU A 334 -22.31 -52.78 -21.53
CA LEU A 334 -22.83 -54.00 -22.13
C LEU A 334 -21.79 -54.63 -23.07
N GLY A 335 -20.98 -53.82 -23.75
CA GLY A 335 -19.81 -54.26 -24.52
C GLY A 335 -18.77 -54.96 -23.65
N LEU A 336 -18.44 -54.37 -22.49
CA LEU A 336 -17.48 -54.93 -21.52
C LEU A 336 -17.97 -56.25 -20.91
N PHE A 337 -19.27 -56.36 -20.59
CA PHE A 337 -19.86 -57.59 -20.04
C PHE A 337 -20.40 -58.55 -21.11
N SER A 338 -20.16 -58.30 -22.40
CA SER A 338 -20.79 -58.99 -23.52
C SER A 338 -20.61 -60.52 -23.49
N GLU A 339 -19.43 -61.03 -23.14
CA GLU A 339 -19.20 -62.48 -23.02
C GLU A 339 -19.99 -63.13 -21.87
N ARG A 340 -20.16 -62.42 -20.76
CA ARG A 340 -20.88 -62.89 -19.57
C ARG A 340 -22.38 -62.88 -19.84
N ILE A 341 -22.85 -61.85 -20.54
CA ILE A 341 -24.24 -61.76 -21.02
C ILE A 341 -24.51 -62.85 -22.06
N ARG A 342 -23.61 -63.09 -23.02
CA ARG A 342 -23.72 -64.20 -23.99
C ARG A 342 -23.79 -65.57 -23.29
N PHE A 343 -23.01 -65.78 -22.22
CA PHE A 343 -23.09 -66.98 -21.39
C PHE A 343 -24.45 -67.11 -20.71
N LEU A 344 -24.96 -66.01 -20.12
CA LEU A 344 -26.27 -65.98 -19.47
C LEU A 344 -27.42 -66.21 -20.48
N ASP A 345 -27.34 -65.62 -21.67
CA ASP A 345 -28.28 -65.84 -22.77
C ASP A 345 -28.34 -67.32 -23.19
N ARG A 346 -27.19 -67.99 -23.32
CA ARG A 346 -27.13 -69.44 -23.59
C ARG A 346 -27.83 -70.25 -22.51
N LYS A 347 -27.68 -69.86 -21.25
CA LYS A 347 -28.34 -70.51 -20.11
C LYS A 347 -29.85 -70.25 -20.07
N ILE A 348 -30.33 -69.10 -20.53
CA ILE A 348 -31.76 -68.74 -20.57
C ILE A 348 -32.47 -69.33 -21.80
N GLN A 349 -31.75 -69.59 -22.89
CA GLN A 349 -32.31 -70.05 -24.17
C GLN A 349 -33.27 -71.27 -24.09
N PRO A 350 -33.06 -72.29 -23.23
CA PRO A 350 -34.03 -73.37 -23.04
C PRO A 350 -35.42 -72.89 -22.61
N GLY A 351 -35.53 -71.82 -21.81
CA GLY A 351 -36.80 -71.23 -21.38
C GLY A 351 -37.50 -70.37 -22.44
N LEU A 352 -36.79 -69.96 -23.49
CA LEU A 352 -37.33 -69.22 -24.64
C LEU A 352 -37.82 -70.13 -25.77
N SER A 353 -37.46 -71.42 -25.76
CA SER A 353 -37.68 -72.32 -26.90
C SER A 353 -38.22 -73.71 -26.55
N LYS A 354 -37.68 -74.37 -25.52
CA LYS A 354 -37.92 -75.81 -25.26
C LYS A 354 -38.80 -76.08 -24.04
N LEU A 355 -38.74 -75.25 -23.00
CA LEU A 355 -39.54 -75.44 -21.79
C LEU A 355 -40.89 -74.76 -21.95
N LEU A 356 -41.96 -75.56 -21.83
CA LEU A 356 -43.36 -75.12 -21.92
C LEU A 356 -44.02 -75.12 -20.53
N TRP A 357 -45.11 -74.37 -20.35
CA TRP A 357 -45.88 -74.36 -19.10
C TRP A 357 -46.53 -75.71 -18.77
N SER A 358 -46.75 -76.56 -19.78
CA SER A 358 -47.32 -77.90 -19.61
C SER A 358 -46.32 -78.93 -19.03
N THR A 359 -45.01 -78.69 -19.14
CA THR A 359 -43.94 -79.65 -18.76
C THR A 359 -43.76 -79.75 -17.24
N LYS A 360 -43.81 -80.97 -16.68
CA LYS A 360 -43.63 -81.23 -15.23
C LYS A 360 -42.16 -81.39 -14.84
N GLY A 361 -41.76 -80.84 -13.70
CA GLY A 361 -40.52 -81.17 -12.97
C GLY A 361 -39.19 -80.59 -13.47
N THR A 362 -38.99 -80.44 -14.79
CA THR A 362 -37.70 -79.98 -15.37
C THR A 362 -37.46 -78.47 -15.21
N SER A 363 -38.53 -77.69 -14.97
CA SER A 363 -38.45 -76.23 -14.94
C SER A 363 -37.80 -75.68 -13.65
N SER A 364 -37.84 -76.41 -12.53
CA SER A 364 -37.29 -75.94 -11.24
C SER A 364 -35.75 -75.94 -11.22
N THR A 365 -35.11 -76.97 -11.79
CA THR A 365 -33.65 -77.06 -11.91
C THR A 365 -33.12 -76.02 -12.87
N PHE A 366 -33.80 -75.82 -14.01
CA PHE A 366 -33.51 -74.74 -14.95
C PHE A 366 -33.58 -73.35 -14.30
N ILE A 367 -34.66 -73.05 -13.57
CA ILE A 367 -34.82 -71.75 -12.90
C ILE A 367 -33.71 -71.53 -11.87
N ASN A 368 -33.39 -72.54 -11.07
CA ASN A 368 -32.32 -72.41 -10.09
C ASN A 368 -30.94 -72.15 -10.76
N ASP A 369 -30.63 -72.87 -11.84
CA ASP A 369 -29.38 -72.69 -12.60
C ASP A 369 -29.30 -71.27 -13.19
N CYS A 370 -30.37 -70.79 -13.83
CA CYS A 370 -30.45 -69.42 -14.35
C CYS A 370 -30.24 -68.36 -13.26
N ARG A 371 -30.85 -68.54 -12.08
CA ARG A 371 -30.73 -67.58 -10.97
C ARG A 371 -29.35 -67.57 -10.35
N VAL A 372 -28.72 -68.73 -10.17
CA VAL A 372 -27.33 -68.81 -9.67
C VAL A 372 -26.37 -68.10 -10.62
N HIS A 373 -26.51 -68.32 -11.92
CA HIS A 373 -25.68 -67.67 -12.93
C HIS A 373 -25.97 -66.17 -13.06
N ALA A 374 -27.24 -65.77 -13.05
CA ALA A 374 -27.62 -64.35 -13.03
C ALA A 374 -27.06 -63.64 -11.80
N ASN A 375 -27.14 -64.25 -10.61
CA ASN A 375 -26.58 -63.67 -9.39
C ASN A 375 -25.05 -63.50 -9.46
N LYS A 376 -24.32 -64.48 -10.02
CA LYS A 376 -22.87 -64.34 -10.24
C LYS A 376 -22.52 -63.15 -11.13
N VAL A 377 -23.27 -62.97 -12.24
CA VAL A 377 -23.07 -61.82 -13.14
C VAL A 377 -23.45 -60.51 -12.45
N GLN A 378 -24.55 -60.49 -11.69
CA GLN A 378 -24.98 -59.31 -10.93
C GLN A 378 -23.93 -58.87 -9.91
N LEU A 379 -23.31 -59.80 -9.18
CA LEU A 379 -22.23 -59.47 -8.24
C LEU A 379 -21.04 -58.81 -8.94
N MET A 380 -20.63 -59.32 -10.11
CA MET A 380 -19.56 -58.70 -10.91
C MET A 380 -19.93 -57.28 -11.37
N VAL A 381 -21.18 -57.07 -11.78
CA VAL A 381 -21.69 -55.74 -12.15
C VAL A 381 -21.73 -54.80 -10.95
N ASP A 382 -22.20 -55.28 -9.80
CA ASP A 382 -22.27 -54.49 -8.56
C ASP A 382 -20.86 -54.08 -8.09
N GLU A 383 -19.88 -55.00 -8.14
CA GLU A 383 -18.48 -54.70 -7.83
C GLU A 383 -17.87 -53.67 -8.80
N TYR A 384 -18.13 -53.81 -10.10
CA TYR A 384 -17.71 -52.84 -11.12
C TYR A 384 -18.33 -51.45 -10.89
N LYS A 385 -19.63 -51.38 -10.59
CA LYS A 385 -20.32 -50.11 -10.28
C LYS A 385 -19.81 -49.49 -8.98
N ALA A 386 -19.54 -50.29 -7.95
CA ALA A 386 -18.95 -49.83 -6.70
C ALA A 386 -17.53 -49.28 -6.92
N ALA A 387 -16.72 -49.94 -7.74
CA ALA A 387 -15.40 -49.47 -8.13
C ALA A 387 -15.46 -48.13 -8.87
N ASN A 388 -16.39 -47.97 -9.84
CA ASN A 388 -16.61 -46.71 -10.54
C ASN A 388 -17.02 -45.58 -9.60
N LEU A 389 -17.91 -45.86 -8.64
CA LEU A 389 -18.32 -44.88 -7.64
C LEU A 389 -17.16 -44.49 -6.72
N ALA A 390 -16.32 -45.45 -6.33
CA ALA A 390 -15.12 -45.18 -5.53
C ALA A 390 -14.11 -44.29 -6.29
N CYS A 391 -13.84 -44.59 -7.56
CA CYS A 391 -12.99 -43.73 -8.41
C CYS A 391 -13.58 -42.32 -8.56
N SER A 392 -14.90 -42.19 -8.77
CA SER A 392 -15.57 -40.89 -8.82
C SER A 392 -15.41 -40.11 -7.50
N ARG A 393 -15.58 -40.75 -6.34
CA ARG A 393 -15.35 -40.10 -5.03
C ARG A 393 -13.90 -39.65 -4.86
N LEU A 394 -12.93 -40.43 -5.33
CA LEU A 394 -11.51 -40.04 -5.31
C LEU A 394 -11.24 -38.85 -6.25
N CYS A 395 -11.89 -38.81 -7.41
CA CYS A 395 -11.85 -37.65 -8.31
C CYS A 395 -12.47 -36.40 -7.66
N ASP A 396 -13.60 -36.56 -6.97
CA ASP A 396 -14.22 -35.46 -6.22
C ASP A 396 -13.27 -34.93 -5.13
N GLN A 397 -12.65 -35.82 -4.35
CA GLN A 397 -11.62 -35.46 -3.37
C GLN A 397 -10.44 -34.70 -4.03
N ILE A 398 -9.93 -35.17 -5.16
CA ILE A 398 -8.89 -34.47 -5.92
C ILE A 398 -9.35 -33.04 -6.27
N SER A 399 -10.58 -32.89 -6.76
CA SER A 399 -11.15 -31.60 -7.18
C SER A 399 -11.42 -30.63 -6.03
N GLU A 400 -11.66 -31.12 -4.82
CA GLU A 400 -11.97 -30.33 -3.62
C GLU A 400 -10.73 -29.86 -2.87
N LEU A 401 -9.62 -30.58 -2.99
CA LEU A 401 -8.36 -30.15 -2.39
C LEU A 401 -7.92 -28.81 -2.98
N LEU A 402 -7.42 -27.92 -2.14
CA LEU A 402 -6.84 -26.64 -2.55
C LEU A 402 -5.33 -26.74 -2.42
N LEU A 403 -4.61 -26.49 -3.51
CA LEU A 403 -3.14 -26.49 -3.54
C LEU A 403 -2.52 -25.24 -2.92
N LEU A 404 -3.36 -24.27 -2.56
CA LEU A 404 -2.96 -22.98 -2.02
C LEU A 404 -3.64 -22.78 -0.67
N HIS A 405 -2.88 -22.29 0.32
CA HIS A 405 -3.37 -22.05 1.68
C HIS A 405 -3.40 -20.55 1.97
N LEU A 406 -4.59 -20.02 2.20
CA LEU A 406 -4.80 -18.64 2.65
C LEU A 406 -5.77 -18.68 3.82
N ASP A 407 -5.34 -18.25 4.99
CA ASP A 407 -6.16 -18.18 6.20
C ASP A 407 -6.97 -16.88 6.31
N GLY A 408 -6.69 -15.91 5.43
CA GLY A 408 -7.32 -14.59 5.37
C GLY A 408 -6.95 -13.65 6.52
N LYS A 409 -6.03 -14.06 7.39
CA LYS A 409 -5.62 -13.32 8.60
C LYS A 409 -4.12 -13.02 8.62
N THR A 410 -3.31 -13.89 8.04
CA THR A 410 -1.85 -13.75 8.03
C THR A 410 -1.43 -12.79 6.92
N VAL A 411 -0.63 -11.81 7.30
CA VAL A 411 0.07 -10.91 6.37
C VAL A 411 1.50 -11.41 6.26
N TYR A 412 1.88 -11.87 5.07
CA TYR A 412 3.17 -12.51 4.84
C TYR A 412 4.27 -11.49 4.57
N GLY A 413 5.45 -11.72 5.14
CA GLY A 413 6.69 -11.05 4.76
C GLY A 413 7.28 -11.59 3.46
N GLU A 414 8.50 -11.13 3.12
CA GLU A 414 9.14 -11.34 1.83
C GLU A 414 9.31 -12.83 1.42
N ARG A 415 9.61 -13.72 2.38
CA ARG A 415 9.89 -15.15 2.10
C ARG A 415 8.87 -16.12 2.68
N GLU A 416 8.16 -15.69 3.73
CA GLU A 416 7.23 -16.52 4.50
C GLU A 416 6.11 -17.08 3.61
N PHE A 417 5.61 -16.29 2.66
CA PHE A 417 4.55 -16.74 1.75
C PHE A 417 5.00 -17.94 0.92
N GLN A 418 6.19 -17.87 0.31
CA GLN A 418 6.67 -18.95 -0.56
C GLN A 418 6.96 -20.22 0.24
N GLU A 419 7.56 -20.11 1.42
CA GLU A 419 7.86 -21.26 2.28
C GLU A 419 6.59 -21.97 2.76
N GLU A 420 5.59 -21.21 3.20
CA GLU A 420 4.32 -21.76 3.66
C GLU A 420 3.53 -22.39 2.49
N GLN A 421 3.50 -21.74 1.33
CA GLN A 421 2.87 -22.33 0.14
C GLN A 421 3.60 -23.61 -0.29
N GLN A 422 4.94 -23.65 -0.31
CA GLN A 422 5.69 -24.86 -0.67
C GLN A 422 5.42 -26.02 0.30
N ARG A 423 5.38 -25.74 1.60
CA ARG A 423 5.08 -26.74 2.65
C ARG A 423 3.67 -27.31 2.49
N HIS A 424 2.67 -26.45 2.26
CA HIS A 424 1.30 -26.87 2.00
C HIS A 424 1.19 -27.65 0.70
N GLN A 425 1.76 -27.14 -0.39
CA GLN A 425 1.79 -27.79 -1.71
C GLN A 425 2.41 -29.19 -1.64
N HIS A 426 3.51 -29.38 -0.91
CA HIS A 426 4.12 -30.70 -0.71
C HIS A 426 3.15 -31.68 -0.02
N THR A 427 2.45 -31.21 1.01
CA THR A 427 1.46 -32.02 1.74
C THR A 427 0.27 -32.39 0.86
N GLN A 428 -0.23 -31.44 0.05
CA GLN A 428 -1.34 -31.71 -0.87
C GLN A 428 -0.92 -32.62 -2.03
N LEU A 429 0.28 -32.46 -2.57
CA LEU A 429 0.81 -33.35 -3.60
C LEU A 429 0.87 -34.81 -3.13
N LEU A 430 1.26 -35.06 -1.88
CA LEU A 430 1.22 -36.41 -1.29
C LEU A 430 -0.20 -36.99 -1.28
N ARG A 431 -1.19 -36.19 -0.88
CA ARG A 431 -2.61 -36.61 -0.85
C ARG A 431 -3.15 -36.90 -2.25
N LEU A 432 -2.87 -36.02 -3.22
CA LEU A 432 -3.24 -36.21 -4.62
C LEU A 432 -2.58 -37.46 -5.21
N THR A 433 -1.30 -37.67 -4.90
CA THR A 433 -0.55 -38.86 -5.32
C THR A 433 -1.17 -40.13 -4.75
N ASN A 434 -1.53 -40.15 -3.46
CA ASN A 434 -2.20 -41.28 -2.85
C ASN A 434 -3.56 -41.57 -3.48
N ALA A 435 -4.40 -40.54 -3.70
CA ALA A 435 -5.70 -40.71 -4.36
C ALA A 435 -5.56 -41.28 -5.78
N HIS A 436 -4.59 -40.76 -6.56
CA HIS A 436 -4.29 -41.28 -7.89
C HIS A 436 -3.81 -42.73 -7.88
N HIS A 437 -2.94 -43.11 -6.94
CA HIS A 437 -2.50 -44.50 -6.77
C HIS A 437 -3.65 -45.43 -6.38
N GLU A 438 -4.58 -44.99 -5.53
CA GLU A 438 -5.77 -45.79 -5.21
C GLU A 438 -6.70 -45.96 -6.41
N ILE A 439 -6.87 -44.92 -7.25
CA ILE A 439 -7.59 -45.06 -8.54
C ILE A 439 -6.92 -46.12 -9.42
N ILE A 440 -5.58 -46.08 -9.57
CA ILE A 440 -4.83 -47.08 -10.34
C ILE A 440 -5.07 -48.49 -9.79
N LYS A 441 -5.02 -48.68 -8.47
CA LYS A 441 -5.29 -49.98 -7.82
C LYS A 441 -6.72 -50.47 -8.07
N ILE A 442 -7.72 -49.59 -7.93
CA ILE A 442 -9.12 -49.93 -8.16
C ILE A 442 -9.33 -50.35 -9.62
N VAL A 443 -8.84 -49.57 -10.57
CA VAL A 443 -8.97 -49.88 -12.01
C VAL A 443 -8.21 -51.17 -12.35
N SER A 444 -7.03 -51.40 -11.78
CA SER A 444 -6.28 -52.65 -11.96
C SER A 444 -7.04 -53.87 -11.43
N ARG A 445 -7.73 -53.73 -10.29
CA ARG A 445 -8.61 -54.78 -9.75
C ARG A 445 -9.78 -55.04 -10.67
N VAL A 446 -10.41 -54.01 -11.24
CA VAL A 446 -11.49 -54.19 -12.22
C VAL A 446 -10.98 -54.91 -13.47
N TYR A 447 -9.76 -54.60 -13.94
CA TYR A 447 -9.16 -55.29 -15.09
C TYR A 447 -9.02 -56.80 -14.88
N SER A 448 -8.68 -57.23 -13.66
CA SER A 448 -8.53 -58.67 -13.35
C SER A 448 -9.79 -59.50 -13.61
N THR A 449 -10.97 -58.87 -13.58
CA THR A 449 -12.26 -59.51 -13.90
C THR A 449 -12.43 -59.80 -15.40
N PHE A 450 -11.75 -59.04 -16.26
CA PHE A 450 -11.87 -59.08 -17.72
C PHE A 450 -10.60 -59.56 -18.44
N GLN A 451 -9.53 -59.87 -17.69
CA GLN A 451 -8.20 -60.18 -18.25
C GLN A 451 -8.20 -61.35 -19.25
N ASN A 452 -9.09 -62.33 -19.09
CA ASN A 452 -9.14 -63.55 -19.89
C ASN A 452 -10.11 -63.46 -21.09
N ASP A 453 -10.62 -62.27 -21.41
CA ASP A 453 -11.73 -62.10 -22.34
C ASP A 453 -11.28 -61.92 -23.79
N GLY A 454 -12.21 -62.05 -24.73
CA GLY A 454 -11.95 -61.83 -26.15
C GLY A 454 -11.54 -60.39 -26.48
N TYR A 455 -11.11 -60.21 -27.74
CA TYR A 455 -10.66 -58.93 -28.28
C TYR A 455 -11.73 -57.82 -28.21
N GLU A 456 -13.01 -58.15 -28.42
CA GLU A 456 -14.13 -57.18 -28.34
C GLU A 456 -14.21 -56.53 -26.95
N VAL A 457 -14.07 -57.31 -25.88
CA VAL A 457 -14.10 -56.82 -24.49
C VAL A 457 -12.88 -55.93 -24.20
N HIS A 458 -11.71 -56.31 -24.71
CA HIS A 458 -10.48 -55.52 -24.57
C HIS A 458 -10.57 -54.14 -25.24
N GLN A 459 -11.27 -54.01 -26.36
CA GLN A 459 -11.52 -52.71 -26.99
C GLN A 459 -12.39 -51.81 -26.10
N HIS A 460 -13.50 -52.36 -25.56
CA HIS A 460 -14.35 -51.63 -24.62
C HIS A 460 -13.62 -51.28 -23.31
N TRP A 461 -12.66 -52.12 -22.88
CA TRP A 461 -11.80 -51.83 -21.74
C TRP A 461 -10.90 -50.61 -21.97
N ILE A 462 -10.30 -50.48 -23.15
CA ILE A 462 -9.49 -49.30 -23.52
C ILE A 462 -10.36 -48.04 -23.47
N THR A 463 -11.55 -48.07 -24.07
CA THR A 463 -12.51 -46.95 -24.01
C THR A 463 -12.92 -46.61 -22.58
N TYR A 464 -13.08 -47.62 -21.71
CA TYR A 464 -13.37 -47.40 -20.29
C TYR A 464 -12.21 -46.70 -19.56
N ILE A 465 -10.96 -47.10 -19.81
CA ILE A 465 -9.79 -46.44 -19.22
C ILE A 465 -9.68 -45.00 -19.71
N GLU A 466 -9.90 -44.74 -21.00
CA GLU A 466 -9.89 -43.36 -21.53
C GLU A 466 -10.94 -42.47 -20.87
N LYS A 467 -12.15 -43.00 -20.63
CA LYS A 467 -13.19 -42.27 -19.88
C LYS A 467 -12.78 -42.02 -18.42
N MET A 468 -12.12 -42.98 -17.77
CA MET A 468 -11.63 -42.80 -16.40
C MET A 468 -10.48 -41.79 -16.34
N ASP A 469 -9.57 -41.81 -17.31
CA ASP A 469 -8.49 -40.84 -17.44
C ASP A 469 -9.03 -39.42 -17.63
N GLN A 470 -10.06 -39.27 -18.45
CA GLN A 470 -10.73 -37.98 -18.65
C GLN A 470 -11.38 -37.46 -17.36
N LYS A 471 -11.92 -38.34 -16.50
CA LYS A 471 -12.43 -37.93 -15.18
C LYS A 471 -11.32 -37.45 -14.24
N VAL A 472 -10.16 -38.11 -14.25
CA VAL A 472 -8.99 -37.69 -13.47
C VAL A 472 -8.43 -36.36 -14.00
N GLU A 473 -8.34 -36.20 -15.33
CA GLU A 473 -7.96 -34.94 -15.99
C GLU A 473 -8.90 -33.79 -15.57
N GLU A 474 -10.21 -34.00 -15.60
CA GLU A 474 -11.20 -33.01 -15.17
C GLU A 474 -11.06 -32.66 -13.69
N ALA A 475 -10.87 -33.66 -12.82
CA ALA A 475 -10.68 -33.45 -11.40
C ALA A 475 -9.44 -32.58 -11.10
N LEU A 476 -8.31 -32.86 -11.78
CA LEU A 476 -7.09 -32.06 -11.66
C LEU A 476 -7.26 -30.66 -12.26
N ARG A 477 -8.03 -30.50 -13.35
CA ARG A 477 -8.36 -29.19 -13.92
C ARG A 477 -9.15 -28.34 -12.92
N VAL A 478 -10.19 -28.90 -12.31
CA VAL A 478 -11.01 -28.22 -11.30
C VAL A 478 -10.19 -27.87 -10.05
N ASN A 479 -9.32 -28.77 -9.61
CA ASN A 479 -8.38 -28.54 -8.50
C ASN A 479 -7.50 -27.30 -8.72
N ILE A 480 -6.86 -27.19 -9.89
CA ILE A 480 -6.03 -26.05 -10.28
C ILE A 480 -6.87 -24.78 -10.41
N LYS A 481 -8.00 -24.87 -11.11
CA LYS A 481 -8.93 -23.75 -11.33
C LYS A 481 -9.41 -23.16 -10.01
N ARG A 482 -9.85 -23.99 -9.05
CA ARG A 482 -10.28 -23.54 -7.71
C ARG A 482 -9.13 -22.92 -6.92
N SER A 483 -7.95 -23.53 -6.95
CA SER A 483 -6.77 -23.00 -6.25
C SER A 483 -6.35 -21.62 -6.77
N LEU A 484 -6.37 -21.42 -8.10
CA LEU A 484 -6.11 -20.12 -8.73
C LEU A 484 -7.24 -19.11 -8.47
N GLN A 485 -8.50 -19.55 -8.42
CA GLN A 485 -9.63 -18.68 -8.07
C GLN A 485 -9.51 -18.13 -6.65
N GLU A 486 -9.06 -18.92 -5.67
CA GLU A 486 -8.79 -18.43 -4.31
C GLU A 486 -7.68 -17.37 -4.28
N LEU A 487 -6.59 -17.57 -5.04
CA LEU A 487 -5.55 -16.55 -5.18
C LEU A 487 -6.09 -15.27 -5.86
N SER A 488 -6.89 -15.43 -6.91
CA SER A 488 -7.52 -14.30 -7.61
C SER A 488 -8.47 -13.52 -6.71
N LYS A 489 -9.28 -14.21 -5.88
CA LYS A 489 -10.16 -13.57 -4.87
C LYS A 489 -9.37 -12.82 -3.82
N ALA A 490 -8.24 -13.36 -3.36
CA ALA A 490 -7.39 -12.70 -2.38
C ALA A 490 -6.74 -11.42 -2.92
N ILE A 491 -6.48 -11.33 -4.23
CA ILE A 491 -5.88 -10.17 -4.87
C ILE A 491 -6.94 -9.15 -5.32
N ASN A 492 -8.01 -9.61 -5.97
CA ASN A 492 -9.01 -8.75 -6.59
C ASN A 492 -10.20 -8.43 -5.68
N GLY A 493 -10.34 -9.14 -4.55
CA GLY A 493 -11.47 -9.02 -3.64
C GLY A 493 -12.75 -9.70 -4.14
N HIS A 494 -13.73 -9.78 -3.25
CA HIS A 494 -15.04 -10.36 -3.55
C HIS A 494 -16.05 -9.30 -3.95
N GLY A 495 -15.83 -8.59 -5.07
CA GLY A 495 -16.77 -7.66 -5.73
C GLY A 495 -17.27 -6.45 -4.89
N LYS A 496 -17.86 -6.69 -3.71
CA LYS A 496 -18.38 -5.71 -2.75
C LYS A 496 -17.44 -5.41 -1.58
N THR A 497 -16.44 -6.25 -1.32
CA THR A 497 -15.49 -6.09 -0.20
C THR A 497 -14.07 -5.93 -0.72
N SER A 498 -13.33 -4.97 -0.16
CA SER A 498 -11.90 -4.85 -0.40
C SER A 498 -11.19 -6.12 0.10
N PRO A 499 -10.20 -6.62 -0.64
CA PRO A 499 -9.42 -7.78 -0.22
C PRO A 499 -8.71 -7.50 1.11
N ASN A 500 -8.53 -8.54 1.91
CA ASN A 500 -7.72 -8.46 3.13
C ASN A 500 -6.23 -8.32 2.74
N PRO A 501 -5.42 -7.61 3.54
CA PRO A 501 -3.98 -7.53 3.31
C PRO A 501 -3.35 -8.91 3.36
N LEU A 502 -2.59 -9.25 2.33
CA LEU A 502 -1.89 -10.52 2.16
C LEU A 502 -0.38 -10.36 2.28
N PHE A 503 0.19 -9.27 1.75
CA PHE A 503 1.64 -9.04 1.77
C PHE A 503 1.99 -7.79 2.55
N ARG A 504 3.02 -7.86 3.38
CA ARG A 504 3.64 -6.67 3.99
C ARG A 504 4.70 -6.14 3.03
N VAL A 505 4.60 -4.86 2.69
CA VAL A 505 5.58 -4.16 1.85
C VAL A 505 6.04 -2.94 2.62
N GLU A 506 7.34 -2.81 2.81
CA GLU A 506 7.97 -1.69 3.47
C GLU A 506 8.32 -0.61 2.45
N VAL A 507 8.19 0.66 2.84
CA VAL A 507 8.71 1.80 2.08
C VAL A 507 10.06 2.17 2.68
N VAL A 508 11.10 2.11 1.85
CA VAL A 508 12.49 2.32 2.26
C VAL A 508 13.15 3.39 1.39
N LEU A 509 14.11 4.10 1.96
CA LEU A 509 14.98 5.01 1.22
C LEU A 509 16.22 4.23 0.77
N THR A 510 16.35 3.95 -0.52
CA THR A 510 17.42 3.09 -1.05
C THR A 510 18.47 3.95 -1.74
N SER A 511 19.74 3.82 -1.34
CA SER A 511 20.91 4.46 -2.01
C SER A 511 21.57 3.55 -3.07
N GLN A 512 20.86 2.53 -3.57
CA GLN A 512 21.48 1.41 -4.27
C GLN A 512 21.81 1.62 -5.75
N VAL A 513 21.54 2.80 -6.33
CA VAL A 513 21.90 3.09 -7.73
C VAL A 513 22.97 4.19 -7.74
N ALA A 514 24.20 3.84 -8.13
CA ALA A 514 25.34 4.76 -8.12
C ALA A 514 25.19 5.99 -9.03
N GLU A 515 24.19 6.02 -9.92
CA GLU A 515 23.95 7.08 -10.92
C GLU A 515 22.71 7.94 -10.65
N SER A 516 21.80 7.49 -9.77
CA SER A 516 20.59 8.22 -9.40
C SER A 516 20.50 8.21 -7.89
N GLY A 517 20.55 9.39 -7.26
CA GLY A 517 20.60 9.56 -5.81
C GLY A 517 19.52 8.83 -5.01
N PRO A 518 19.52 8.96 -3.67
CA PRO A 518 18.60 8.23 -2.80
C PRO A 518 17.13 8.37 -3.24
N GLN A 519 16.47 7.24 -3.51
CA GLN A 519 15.08 7.19 -3.97
C GLN A 519 14.22 6.40 -2.99
N VAL A 520 12.96 6.84 -2.85
CA VAL A 520 11.93 6.11 -2.11
C VAL A 520 11.47 4.92 -2.95
N ASP A 521 11.66 3.72 -2.44
CA ASP A 521 11.34 2.46 -3.13
C ASP A 521 10.63 1.48 -2.20
N PHE A 522 10.04 0.45 -2.80
CA PHE A 522 9.37 -0.63 -2.08
C PHE A 522 10.32 -1.79 -1.77
N SER A 523 10.25 -2.31 -0.55
CA SER A 523 10.92 -3.52 -0.12
C SER A 523 9.89 -4.54 0.41
N PRO A 524 9.65 -5.67 -0.28
CA PRO A 524 10.21 -6.06 -1.57
C PRO A 524 9.67 -5.22 -2.74
N SER A 525 10.43 -5.16 -3.84
CA SER A 525 9.99 -4.42 -5.04
C SER A 525 8.70 -4.98 -5.63
N LEU A 526 7.89 -4.12 -6.25
CA LEU A 526 6.63 -4.52 -6.88
C LEU A 526 6.83 -5.59 -7.97
N GLN A 527 7.96 -5.53 -8.69
CA GLN A 527 8.34 -6.54 -9.67
C GLN A 527 8.57 -7.89 -9.00
N LYS A 528 9.32 -7.92 -7.88
CA LYS A 528 9.59 -9.14 -7.13
C LYS A 528 8.30 -9.73 -6.55
N LEU A 529 7.42 -8.90 -6.00
CA LEU A 529 6.09 -9.31 -5.55
C LEU A 529 5.27 -9.92 -6.69
N GLY A 530 5.25 -9.28 -7.86
CA GLY A 530 4.63 -9.80 -9.08
C GLY A 530 5.20 -11.16 -9.49
N HIS A 531 6.52 -11.31 -9.47
CA HIS A 531 7.18 -12.58 -9.77
C HIS A 531 6.83 -13.67 -8.76
N ILE A 532 6.73 -13.37 -7.46
CA ILE A 532 6.34 -14.36 -6.44
C ILE A 532 4.93 -14.90 -6.75
N VAL A 533 3.96 -14.02 -6.96
CA VAL A 533 2.56 -14.41 -7.25
C VAL A 533 2.43 -15.18 -8.58
N ASN A 534 3.10 -14.72 -9.64
CA ASN A 534 3.10 -15.38 -10.94
C ASN A 534 3.83 -16.73 -10.91
N SER A 535 4.93 -16.81 -10.15
CA SER A 535 5.67 -18.06 -9.95
C SER A 535 4.81 -19.11 -9.28
N ILE A 536 4.01 -18.74 -8.27
CA ILE A 536 3.09 -19.65 -7.59
C ILE A 536 2.01 -20.13 -8.55
N SER A 537 1.41 -19.22 -9.33
CA SER A 537 0.42 -19.59 -10.36
C SER A 537 0.95 -20.64 -11.34
N SER A 538 2.23 -20.52 -11.72
CA SER A 538 2.91 -21.48 -12.59
C SER A 538 3.31 -22.77 -11.86
N GLN A 539 3.74 -22.68 -10.60
CA GLN A 539 4.10 -23.81 -9.75
C GLN A 539 2.90 -24.73 -9.50
N LEU A 540 1.71 -24.17 -9.32
CA LEU A 540 0.47 -24.96 -9.17
C LEU A 540 0.28 -25.93 -10.35
N ILE A 541 0.48 -25.46 -11.58
CA ILE A 541 0.40 -26.30 -12.80
C ILE A 541 1.59 -27.28 -12.86
N LYS A 542 2.79 -26.87 -12.43
CA LYS A 542 3.96 -27.76 -12.41
C LYS A 542 3.80 -28.91 -11.43
N ILE A 543 3.12 -28.73 -10.29
CA ILE A 543 2.87 -29.78 -9.29
C ILE A 543 2.17 -30.99 -9.90
N ILE A 544 1.21 -30.76 -10.81
CA ILE A 544 0.47 -31.84 -11.45
C ILE A 544 1.23 -32.54 -12.60
N SER A 545 2.45 -32.09 -12.93
CA SER A 545 3.28 -32.74 -13.96
C SER A 545 3.73 -34.15 -13.57
N VAL A 546 3.69 -34.49 -12.27
CA VAL A 546 4.05 -35.80 -11.73
C VAL A 546 3.04 -36.89 -12.14
N PHE A 547 1.79 -36.52 -12.45
CA PHE A 547 0.74 -37.47 -12.80
C PHE A 547 0.86 -37.95 -14.25
N LYS A 548 1.08 -39.26 -14.41
CA LYS A 548 1.01 -39.96 -15.70
C LYS A 548 -0.43 -40.33 -16.03
N ARG A 549 -0.75 -40.44 -17.32
CA ARG A 549 -2.07 -40.87 -17.82
C ARG A 549 -2.37 -42.30 -17.39
N LEU A 550 -3.64 -42.61 -17.14
CA LEU A 550 -4.07 -43.97 -16.81
C LEU A 550 -3.79 -44.98 -17.94
N PRO A 551 -4.05 -44.67 -19.23
CA PRO A 551 -3.67 -45.56 -20.34
C PRO A 551 -2.19 -45.94 -20.38
N ASP A 552 -1.29 -45.00 -20.06
CA ASP A 552 0.16 -45.24 -20.10
C ASP A 552 0.64 -46.20 -19.00
N LEU A 553 -0.15 -46.33 -17.93
CA LEU A 553 0.15 -47.19 -16.77
C LEU A 553 -0.54 -48.55 -16.86
N LEU A 554 -1.69 -48.62 -17.53
CA LEU A 554 -2.61 -49.77 -17.45
C LEU A 554 -2.85 -50.48 -18.79
N THR A 555 -2.44 -49.92 -19.93
CA THR A 555 -2.69 -50.49 -21.26
C THR A 555 -1.48 -50.49 -22.19
N HIS A 556 -1.48 -51.44 -23.14
CA HIS A 556 -0.58 -51.47 -24.31
C HIS A 556 -1.39 -51.18 -25.57
N PRO A 557 -1.90 -49.94 -25.73
CA PRO A 557 -1.13 -48.85 -26.35
C PRO A 557 -1.01 -47.61 -25.46
N GLN A 558 0.08 -46.85 -25.63
CA GLN A 558 0.26 -45.55 -24.97
C GLN A 558 -0.80 -44.54 -25.43
N SER A 559 -1.19 -43.64 -24.54
CA SER A 559 -2.13 -42.55 -24.83
C SER A 559 -1.61 -41.66 -25.96
N GLN A 560 -2.47 -41.37 -26.94
CA GLN A 560 -2.18 -40.38 -27.98
C GLN A 560 -2.36 -38.93 -27.48
N ARG A 561 -2.92 -38.73 -26.28
CA ARG A 561 -3.16 -37.41 -25.69
C ARG A 561 -1.90 -36.90 -24.97
N LYS A 562 -1.67 -35.58 -25.06
CA LYS A 562 -0.59 -34.86 -24.34
C LYS A 562 -0.71 -35.06 -22.82
N ALA A 563 0.34 -34.76 -22.07
CA ALA A 563 0.31 -34.83 -20.61
C ALA A 563 -0.77 -33.90 -20.00
N ILE A 564 -1.31 -34.30 -18.83
CA ILE A 564 -2.41 -33.59 -18.13
C ILE A 564 -2.06 -32.11 -17.90
N HIS A 565 -0.86 -31.83 -17.38
CA HIS A 565 -0.43 -30.47 -17.05
C HIS A 565 -0.41 -29.54 -18.27
N SER A 566 0.03 -30.02 -19.44
CA SER A 566 0.11 -29.20 -20.66
C SER A 566 -1.27 -28.83 -21.21
N ILE A 567 -2.29 -29.67 -20.98
CA ILE A 567 -3.67 -29.37 -21.36
C ILE A 567 -4.26 -28.32 -20.42
N ILE A 568 -4.01 -28.46 -19.12
CA ILE A 568 -4.51 -27.51 -18.11
C ILE A 568 -3.81 -26.15 -18.25
N GLU A 569 -2.55 -26.10 -18.65
CA GLU A 569 -1.83 -24.85 -18.95
C GLU A 569 -2.44 -24.09 -20.14
N GLN A 570 -2.98 -24.80 -21.13
CA GLN A 570 -3.62 -24.21 -22.31
C GLN A 570 -5.12 -23.97 -22.11
N ASP A 571 -5.65 -24.25 -20.92
CA ASP A 571 -7.07 -24.09 -20.63
C ASP A 571 -7.46 -22.60 -20.58
N GLU A 572 -8.51 -22.25 -21.33
CA GLU A 572 -8.97 -20.87 -21.50
C GLU A 572 -9.39 -20.25 -20.15
N ASP A 573 -10.05 -21.01 -19.28
CA ASP A 573 -10.50 -20.50 -17.98
C ASP A 573 -9.32 -20.31 -17.02
N VAL A 574 -8.36 -21.24 -17.01
CA VAL A 574 -7.12 -21.10 -16.22
C VAL A 574 -6.35 -19.85 -16.66
N CYS A 575 -6.19 -19.65 -17.97
CA CYS A 575 -5.52 -18.48 -18.53
C CYS A 575 -6.25 -17.16 -18.18
N LYS A 576 -7.58 -17.15 -18.25
CA LYS A 576 -8.39 -15.99 -17.81
C LYS A 576 -8.18 -15.65 -16.34
N ILE A 577 -8.11 -16.66 -15.46
CA ILE A 577 -7.88 -16.44 -14.02
C ILE A 577 -6.47 -15.90 -13.77
N GLN A 578 -5.45 -16.46 -14.44
CA GLN A 578 -4.08 -15.95 -14.36
C GLN A 578 -3.97 -14.51 -14.88
N GLY A 579 -4.67 -14.18 -15.99
CA GLY A 579 -4.78 -12.82 -16.50
C GLY A 579 -5.45 -11.87 -15.49
N ALA A 580 -6.50 -12.31 -14.80
CA ALA A 580 -7.15 -11.51 -13.76
C ALA A 580 -6.25 -11.29 -12.53
N ILE A 581 -5.42 -12.28 -12.16
CA ILE A 581 -4.40 -12.13 -11.11
C ILE A 581 -3.36 -11.08 -11.52
N ALA A 582 -2.81 -11.19 -12.73
CA ALA A 582 -1.82 -10.24 -13.24
C ALA A 582 -2.38 -8.81 -13.34
N ALA A 583 -3.62 -8.66 -13.81
CA ALA A 583 -4.32 -7.38 -13.86
C ALA A 583 -4.51 -6.77 -12.46
N GLY A 584 -4.91 -7.57 -11.47
CA GLY A 584 -5.03 -7.15 -10.06
C GLY A 584 -3.71 -6.67 -9.48
N MET A 585 -2.62 -7.39 -9.76
CA MET A 585 -1.27 -6.99 -9.34
C MET A 585 -0.85 -5.65 -9.96
N MET A 586 -1.09 -5.44 -11.27
CA MET A 586 -0.76 -4.18 -11.96
C MET A 586 -1.60 -3.00 -11.45
N MET A 587 -2.90 -3.22 -11.22
CA MET A 587 -3.80 -2.22 -10.63
C MET A 587 -3.31 -1.78 -9.26
N ASN A 588 -2.98 -2.74 -8.38
CA ASN A 588 -2.48 -2.38 -7.05
C ASN A 588 -1.10 -1.71 -7.10
N ALA A 589 -0.21 -2.13 -7.99
CA ALA A 589 1.05 -1.45 -8.23
C ALA A 589 0.85 0.03 -8.60
N SER A 590 -0.18 0.35 -9.39
CA SER A 590 -0.52 1.74 -9.74
C SER A 590 -1.03 2.55 -8.54
N TYR A 591 -1.82 1.94 -7.65
CA TYR A 591 -2.27 2.57 -6.41
C TYR A 591 -1.10 2.84 -5.46
N LEU A 592 -0.22 1.86 -5.28
CA LEU A 592 0.98 1.99 -4.46
C LEU A 592 1.90 3.10 -4.98
N GLN A 593 2.16 3.12 -6.30
CA GLN A 593 2.97 4.17 -6.94
C GLN A 593 2.33 5.56 -6.81
N THR A 594 1.00 5.67 -6.91
CA THR A 594 0.30 6.93 -6.71
C THR A 594 0.42 7.42 -5.27
N TYR A 595 0.34 6.51 -4.30
CA TYR A 595 0.56 6.83 -2.89
C TYR A 595 2.02 7.25 -2.62
N LEU A 596 3.01 6.62 -3.25
CA LEU A 596 4.42 6.93 -3.06
C LEU A 596 4.75 8.40 -3.42
N LYS A 597 4.06 8.97 -4.42
CA LYS A 597 4.18 10.40 -4.78
C LYS A 597 3.77 11.37 -3.67
N THR A 598 3.00 10.93 -2.67
CA THR A 598 2.66 11.80 -1.53
C THR A 598 3.89 12.16 -0.69
N TRP A 599 4.93 11.32 -0.72
CA TRP A 599 6.21 11.56 -0.05
C TRP A 599 7.14 12.50 -0.83
N ASP A 600 6.87 12.76 -2.12
CA ASP A 600 7.68 13.66 -2.95
C ASP A 600 7.69 15.11 -2.40
N LYS A 601 6.70 15.51 -1.60
CA LYS A 601 6.67 16.80 -0.89
C LYS A 601 7.84 16.99 0.08
N HIS A 602 8.50 15.90 0.47
CA HIS A 602 9.63 15.87 1.38
C HIS A 602 10.97 15.58 0.66
N ARG A 603 10.97 15.49 -0.68
CA ARG A 603 12.11 15.04 -1.50
C ARG A 603 13.39 15.84 -1.28
N GLU A 604 13.27 17.14 -1.07
CA GLU A 604 14.40 18.04 -0.81
C GLU A 604 15.22 17.65 0.44
N ILE A 605 14.63 16.92 1.39
CA ILE A 605 15.30 16.54 2.64
C ILE A 605 16.46 15.57 2.39
N TRP A 606 16.29 14.62 1.46
CA TRP A 606 17.26 13.55 1.22
C TRP A 606 18.04 13.71 -0.10
N GLU A 607 17.51 14.42 -1.09
CA GLU A 607 18.20 14.66 -2.37
C GLU A 607 19.32 15.70 -2.27
N ILE A 608 19.13 16.72 -1.44
CA ILE A 608 20.11 17.80 -1.32
C ILE A 608 21.33 17.24 -0.57
N GLU A 609 22.48 17.32 -1.22
CA GLU A 609 23.76 16.99 -0.60
C GLU A 609 24.07 18.02 0.50
N LYS A 610 24.07 17.54 1.76
CA LYS A 610 24.08 18.42 2.94
C LYS A 610 25.36 19.22 3.05
N ASP A 611 26.51 18.61 2.80
CA ASP A 611 27.81 19.27 2.97
C ASP A 611 28.03 20.40 1.95
N SER A 612 27.66 20.19 0.68
CA SER A 612 27.79 21.23 -0.34
C SER A 612 26.80 22.37 -0.12
N PHE A 613 25.59 22.08 0.37
CA PHE A 613 24.63 23.11 0.79
C PHE A 613 25.16 23.93 1.97
N ILE A 614 25.66 23.28 3.03
CA ILE A 614 26.18 23.94 4.24
C ILE A 614 27.40 24.81 3.91
N GLN A 615 28.30 24.36 3.04
CA GLN A 615 29.42 25.19 2.55
C GLN A 615 28.93 26.44 1.80
N ARG A 616 27.90 26.30 0.95
CA ARG A 616 27.30 27.44 0.25
C ARG A 616 26.61 28.39 1.23
N TYR A 617 25.91 27.85 2.23
CA TYR A 617 25.25 28.60 3.29
C TYR A 617 26.27 29.41 4.11
N GLN A 618 27.40 28.81 4.49
CA GLN A 618 28.50 29.51 5.17
C GLN A 618 29.03 30.70 4.35
N ARG A 619 29.25 30.52 3.04
CA ARG A 619 29.76 31.59 2.16
C ARG A 619 28.80 32.78 2.02
N LEU A 620 27.50 32.55 2.21
CA LEU A 620 26.49 33.62 2.16
C LEU A 620 26.46 34.46 3.44
N ASN A 621 27.15 34.01 4.50
CA ASN A 621 27.18 34.61 5.84
C ASN A 621 25.81 35.11 6.34
N PRO A 622 24.82 34.21 6.47
CA PRO A 622 23.44 34.58 6.72
C PRO A 622 23.19 34.93 8.19
N THR A 623 22.11 35.67 8.46
CA THR A 623 21.82 36.20 9.81
C THR A 623 21.40 35.11 10.79
N VAL A 624 21.57 35.37 12.08
CA VAL A 624 21.17 34.49 13.19
C VAL A 624 19.69 34.08 13.11
N THR A 625 18.82 35.02 12.72
CA THR A 625 17.39 34.79 12.49
C THR A 625 17.09 33.79 11.38
N SER A 626 17.94 33.73 10.34
CA SER A 626 17.79 32.76 9.25
C SER A 626 18.16 31.33 9.71
N PHE A 627 19.20 31.19 10.55
CA PHE A 627 19.53 29.92 11.19
C PHE A 627 18.36 29.43 12.06
N ASP A 628 17.74 30.29 12.88
CA ASP A 628 16.57 29.91 13.70
C ASP A 628 15.40 29.41 12.82
N ALA A 629 15.10 30.17 11.75
CA ALA A 629 14.00 29.86 10.85
C ALA A 629 14.23 28.54 10.10
N ASP A 630 15.44 28.30 9.59
CA ASP A 630 15.78 27.07 8.88
C ASP A 630 15.78 25.85 9.81
N ILE A 631 16.34 25.97 11.03
CA ILE A 631 16.30 24.89 12.04
C ILE A 631 14.84 24.58 12.41
N ALA A 632 14.02 25.61 12.69
CA ALA A 632 12.61 25.46 13.00
C ALA A 632 11.80 24.81 11.86
N ARG A 633 12.11 25.14 10.59
CA ARG A 633 11.50 24.51 9.42
C ARG A 633 11.73 23.00 9.42
N TYR A 634 12.95 22.52 9.69
CA TYR A 634 13.20 21.08 9.77
C TYR A 634 12.50 20.41 10.95
N THR A 635 12.29 21.12 12.06
CA THR A 635 11.47 20.63 13.20
C THR A 635 10.01 20.47 12.80
N GLU A 636 9.45 21.43 12.06
CA GLU A 636 8.09 21.34 11.54
C GLU A 636 7.93 20.19 10.55
N VAL A 637 8.90 20.01 9.65
CA VAL A 637 8.92 18.90 8.70
C VAL A 637 8.98 17.55 9.43
N ALA A 638 9.83 17.41 10.46
CA ALA A 638 9.89 16.22 11.30
C ALA A 638 8.53 15.90 11.96
N ASN A 639 7.87 16.92 12.51
CA ASN A 639 6.53 16.78 13.09
C ASN A 639 5.48 16.37 12.05
N ASN A 640 5.56 16.90 10.82
CA ASN A 640 4.65 16.56 9.74
C ASN A 640 4.84 15.11 9.26
N VAL A 641 6.09 14.64 9.11
CA VAL A 641 6.41 13.24 8.81
C VAL A 641 5.86 12.29 9.88
N GLN A 642 5.91 12.70 11.15
CA GLN A 642 5.43 11.88 12.26
C GLN A 642 3.90 11.79 12.33
N LYS A 643 3.17 12.82 11.87
CA LYS A 643 1.70 12.84 11.77
C LYS A 643 1.14 11.96 10.65
N GLU A 644 1.91 11.65 9.62
CA GLU A 644 1.47 10.75 8.54
C GLU A 644 1.09 9.37 9.09
N GLU A 645 0.37 8.54 8.34
CA GLU A 645 0.06 7.18 8.79
C GLU A 645 1.29 6.26 8.70
N THR A 646 1.51 5.41 9.71
CA THR A 646 2.67 4.50 9.76
C THR A 646 2.42 3.22 8.97
N VAL A 647 1.21 2.68 9.05
CA VAL A 647 0.83 1.45 8.37
C VAL A 647 -0.53 1.67 7.71
N LEU A 648 -0.62 1.38 6.41
CA LEU A 648 -1.84 1.52 5.62
C LEU A 648 -2.18 0.22 4.90
N SER A 649 -3.46 -0.12 4.81
CA SER A 649 -3.94 -1.22 3.98
C SER A 649 -4.37 -0.70 2.60
N LEU A 650 -3.62 -1.06 1.56
CA LEU A 650 -3.94 -0.77 0.15
C LEU A 650 -4.23 -2.08 -0.58
N GLN A 651 -5.52 -2.38 -0.75
CA GLN A 651 -6.00 -3.65 -1.28
C GLN A 651 -5.38 -4.83 -0.49
N PHE A 652 -4.74 -5.77 -1.20
CA PHE A 652 -4.09 -6.94 -0.63
C PHE A 652 -2.67 -6.66 -0.11
N VAL A 653 -2.22 -5.40 -0.03
CA VAL A 653 -0.90 -5.02 0.49
C VAL A 653 -1.05 -4.19 1.76
N LEU A 654 -0.36 -4.60 2.81
CA LEU A 654 -0.13 -3.81 4.01
C LEU A 654 1.16 -3.02 3.81
N LEU A 655 1.03 -1.72 3.59
CA LEU A 655 2.15 -0.82 3.39
C LEU A 655 2.67 -0.33 4.74
N ASP A 656 3.95 -0.54 5.01
CA ASP A 656 4.63 -0.09 6.21
C ASP A 656 5.62 1.03 5.88
N CYS A 657 5.27 2.24 6.30
CA CYS A 657 6.06 3.45 6.11
C CYS A 657 7.02 3.72 7.28
N SER A 658 7.08 2.84 8.29
CA SER A 658 7.96 3.04 9.46
C SER A 658 9.44 3.20 9.10
N PRO A 659 10.04 2.44 8.15
CA PRO A 659 11.46 2.60 7.82
C PRO A 659 11.73 3.93 7.13
N LEU A 660 10.89 4.34 6.17
CA LEU A 660 10.97 5.65 5.52
C LEU A 660 10.84 6.78 6.54
N LYS A 661 9.82 6.74 7.41
CA LYS A 661 9.64 7.76 8.46
C LYS A 661 10.86 7.90 9.34
N PHE A 662 11.42 6.77 9.79
CA PHE A 662 12.63 6.77 10.60
C PHE A 662 13.81 7.43 9.85
N SER A 663 14.01 7.07 8.57
CA SER A 663 15.06 7.66 7.74
C SER A 663 14.87 9.16 7.50
N LEU A 664 13.64 9.63 7.29
CA LEU A 664 13.33 11.05 7.12
C LEU A 664 13.58 11.84 8.40
N LEU A 665 13.16 11.31 9.55
CA LEU A 665 13.45 11.92 10.85
C LEU A 665 14.96 12.00 11.12
N GLN A 666 15.70 10.95 10.75
CA GLN A 666 17.16 10.95 10.84
C GLN A 666 17.78 12.05 9.97
N HIS A 667 17.29 12.25 8.73
CA HIS A 667 17.78 13.35 7.89
C HIS A 667 17.39 14.74 8.41
N CYS A 668 16.20 14.91 8.99
CA CYS A 668 15.82 16.16 9.66
C CYS A 668 16.77 16.49 10.81
N ASN A 669 17.08 15.50 11.65
CA ASN A 669 18.04 15.65 12.76
C ASN A 669 19.45 15.94 12.23
N GLU A 670 19.86 15.32 11.14
CA GLU A 670 21.16 15.58 10.50
C GLU A 670 21.27 17.01 9.96
N TRP A 671 20.22 17.53 9.31
CA TRP A 671 20.16 18.93 8.87
C TRP A 671 20.27 19.89 10.06
N GLN A 672 19.45 19.69 11.10
CA GLN A 672 19.51 20.51 12.32
C GLN A 672 20.89 20.47 12.97
N SER A 673 21.50 19.28 13.06
CA SER A 673 22.87 19.11 13.58
C SER A 673 23.90 19.85 12.74
N LYS A 674 23.79 19.85 11.40
CA LYS A 674 24.73 20.55 10.52
C LYS A 674 24.59 22.08 10.63
N PHE A 675 23.36 22.60 10.70
CA PHE A 675 23.12 24.04 10.91
C PHE A 675 23.63 24.51 12.27
N THR A 676 23.35 23.77 13.33
CA THR A 676 23.81 24.09 14.68
C THR A 676 25.34 23.99 14.82
N GLN A 677 25.97 22.97 14.22
CA GLN A 677 27.44 22.87 14.16
C GLN A 677 28.07 24.03 13.39
N LEU A 678 27.49 24.42 12.24
CA LEU A 678 27.98 25.56 11.47
C LEU A 678 27.87 26.86 12.27
N LEU A 679 26.71 27.11 12.90
CA LEU A 679 26.50 28.29 13.75
C LEU A 679 27.49 28.32 14.93
N SER A 680 27.72 27.17 15.57
CA SER A 680 28.70 27.03 16.65
C SER A 680 30.12 27.35 16.19
N LEU A 681 30.52 26.84 15.02
CA LEU A 681 31.85 27.09 14.46
C LEU A 681 32.04 28.56 14.07
N MET A 682 31.05 29.17 13.41
CA MET A 682 31.08 30.58 13.02
C MET A 682 31.13 31.49 14.25
N ALA A 683 30.22 31.30 15.20
CA ALA A 683 30.16 32.10 16.43
C ALA A 683 31.44 31.98 17.27
N SER A 684 32.00 30.77 17.36
CA SER A 684 33.26 30.55 18.07
C SER A 684 34.46 31.18 17.37
N SER A 685 34.48 31.20 16.03
CA SER A 685 35.53 31.87 15.25
C SER A 685 35.44 33.38 15.41
N GLU A 686 34.24 33.96 15.23
CA GLU A 686 34.00 35.40 15.38
C GLU A 686 34.35 35.89 16.80
N LEU A 687 33.96 35.14 17.84
CA LEU A 687 34.32 35.45 19.22
C LEU A 687 35.84 35.41 19.46
N LYS A 688 36.54 34.38 18.98
CA LYS A 688 38.00 34.26 19.13
C LYS A 688 38.75 35.33 18.34
N GLU A 689 38.31 35.63 17.13
CA GLU A 689 38.89 36.70 16.30
C GLU A 689 38.73 38.07 16.97
N LEU A 690 37.55 38.36 17.53
CA LEU A 690 37.30 39.60 18.27
C LEU A 690 38.17 39.68 19.53
N HIS A 691 38.25 38.61 20.31
CA HIS A 691 39.10 38.54 21.50
C HIS A 691 40.58 38.75 21.18
N ASN A 692 41.11 38.05 20.16
CA ASN A 692 42.48 38.22 19.70
C ASN A 692 42.72 39.65 19.21
N PHE A 693 41.78 40.22 18.46
CA PHE A 693 41.86 41.61 18.00
C PHE A 693 41.93 42.60 19.16
N LEU A 694 41.09 42.43 20.19
CA LEU A 694 41.10 43.30 21.37
C LEU A 694 42.44 43.18 22.13
N GLN A 695 42.94 41.96 22.35
CA GLN A 695 44.20 41.75 23.07
C GLN A 695 45.43 42.25 22.29
N GLU A 696 45.55 41.92 21.00
CA GLU A 696 46.68 42.35 20.18
C GLU A 696 46.75 43.88 20.06
N ASN A 697 45.62 44.54 19.82
CA ASN A 697 45.59 46.00 19.71
C ASN A 697 45.79 46.69 21.05
N ALA A 698 45.27 46.13 22.16
CA ALA A 698 45.56 46.62 23.50
C ALA A 698 47.07 46.59 23.80
N LEU A 699 47.73 45.48 23.45
CA LEU A 699 49.18 45.34 23.64
C LEU A 699 49.96 46.34 22.78
N ARG A 700 49.59 46.50 21.51
CA ARG A 700 50.29 47.41 20.59
C ARG A 700 50.13 48.88 20.97
N VAL A 701 48.94 49.29 21.39
CA VAL A 701 48.68 50.71 21.74
C VAL A 701 49.21 51.09 23.12
N SER A 702 49.43 50.11 24.01
CA SER A 702 50.01 50.33 25.36
C SER A 702 51.54 50.34 25.41
N GLN A 703 52.22 50.00 24.30
CA GLN A 703 53.67 50.05 24.23
C GLN A 703 54.21 51.48 24.26
N THR A 704 55.25 51.69 25.04
CA THR A 704 55.88 53.01 25.21
C THR A 704 56.78 53.34 24.02
N PRO A 705 56.48 54.35 23.18
CA PRO A 705 57.35 54.68 22.07
C PRO A 705 58.66 55.29 22.56
N GLN A 706 59.79 54.72 22.11
CA GLN A 706 61.12 55.21 22.45
C GLN A 706 61.71 56.09 21.34
N THR A 707 61.21 55.95 20.11
CA THR A 707 61.64 56.75 18.96
C THR A 707 60.52 57.65 18.42
N LEU A 708 60.91 58.73 17.73
CA LEU A 708 59.97 59.64 17.07
C LEU A 708 59.11 58.96 15.99
N THR A 709 59.66 57.95 15.32
CA THR A 709 58.96 57.12 14.34
C THR A 709 57.93 56.21 14.99
N GLU A 710 58.29 55.53 16.09
CA GLU A 710 57.36 54.71 16.87
C GLU A 710 56.20 55.54 17.45
N LEU A 711 56.49 56.75 17.94
CA LEU A 711 55.47 57.66 18.45
C LEU A 711 54.46 58.04 17.34
N GLY A 712 54.92 58.26 16.12
CA GLY A 712 54.06 58.56 14.97
C GLY A 712 53.17 57.38 14.55
N GLU A 713 53.70 56.16 14.60
CA GLU A 713 52.94 54.94 14.30
C GLU A 713 51.91 54.63 15.39
N SER A 714 52.27 54.75 16.68
CA SER A 714 51.35 54.55 17.80
C SER A 714 50.23 55.58 17.85
N LEU A 715 50.48 56.84 17.46
CA LEU A 715 49.45 57.87 17.36
C LEU A 715 48.46 57.61 16.20
N LYS A 716 48.95 57.18 15.04
CA LYS A 716 48.07 56.77 13.92
C LYS A 716 47.24 55.55 14.27
N LEU A 717 47.83 54.58 14.97
CA LEU A 717 47.13 53.40 15.45
C LEU A 717 46.01 53.80 16.43
N LEU A 718 46.29 54.68 17.39
CA LEU A 718 45.29 55.19 18.34
C LEU A 718 44.13 55.89 17.62
N GLU A 719 44.41 56.78 16.65
CA GLU A 719 43.36 57.46 15.86
C GLU A 719 42.48 56.46 15.10
N SER A 720 43.09 55.42 14.50
CA SER A 720 42.33 54.38 13.80
C SER A 720 41.45 53.56 14.73
N LEU A 721 41.98 53.16 15.90
CA LEU A 721 41.23 52.39 16.90
C LEU A 721 40.07 53.20 17.47
N GLN A 722 40.27 54.50 17.75
CA GLN A 722 39.21 55.39 18.23
C GLN A 722 38.08 55.57 17.21
N ALA A 723 38.39 55.66 15.91
CA ALA A 723 37.38 55.72 14.86
C ALA A 723 36.58 54.41 14.75
N ASP A 724 37.24 53.27 14.95
CA ASP A 724 36.64 51.94 14.82
C ASP A 724 35.91 51.44 16.09
N LEU A 725 36.02 52.11 17.25
CA LEU A 725 35.37 51.69 18.51
C LEU A 725 33.87 51.43 18.35
N SER A 726 33.15 52.34 17.68
CA SER A 726 31.70 52.20 17.46
C SER A 726 31.34 51.00 16.57
N LYS A 727 32.23 50.66 15.62
CA LYS A 727 32.06 49.53 14.72
C LYS A 727 32.31 48.21 15.46
N ILE A 728 33.31 48.16 16.34
CA ILE A 728 33.62 46.98 17.15
C ILE A 728 32.50 46.70 18.16
N GLU A 729 31.97 47.72 18.84
CA GLU A 729 30.84 47.57 19.78
C GLU A 729 29.61 46.95 19.09
N SER A 730 29.33 47.35 17.84
CA SER A 730 28.20 46.80 17.07
C SER A 730 28.30 45.30 16.74
N GLN A 731 29.50 44.70 16.86
CA GLN A 731 29.72 43.28 16.59
C GLN A 731 29.45 42.38 17.81
N ILE A 732 29.41 42.94 19.03
CA ILE A 732 29.22 42.18 20.27
C ILE A 732 27.79 41.60 20.41
N PRO A 733 26.69 42.35 20.18
CA PRO A 733 25.34 41.82 20.33
C PRO A 733 25.01 40.64 19.39
N PRO A 734 25.37 40.66 18.08
CA PRO A 734 25.19 39.51 17.20
C PRO A 734 25.83 38.22 17.70
N ILE A 735 27.03 38.28 18.29
CA ILE A 735 27.72 37.12 18.85
C ILE A 735 26.91 36.53 20.02
N HIS A 736 26.40 37.37 20.93
CA HIS A 736 25.53 36.90 22.00
C HIS A 736 24.22 36.28 21.49
N GLU A 737 23.62 36.84 20.44
CA GLU A 737 22.42 36.28 19.80
C GLU A 737 22.70 34.90 19.18
N GLN A 738 23.85 34.71 18.52
CA GLN A 738 24.27 33.40 17.97
C GLN A 738 24.35 32.34 19.07
N PHE A 739 24.99 32.64 20.20
CA PHE A 739 25.10 31.72 21.34
C PHE A 739 23.76 31.50 22.07
N ALA A 740 22.86 32.48 22.08
CA ALA A 740 21.51 32.31 22.62
C ALA A 740 20.70 31.27 21.81
N ILE A 741 20.82 31.26 20.48
CA ILE A 741 20.22 30.22 19.64
C ILE A 741 20.85 28.84 19.89
N LEU A 742 22.18 28.77 19.99
CA LEU A 742 22.85 27.50 20.33
C LEU A 742 22.37 26.94 21.68
N THR A 743 22.13 27.82 22.66
CA THR A 743 21.56 27.45 23.96
C THR A 743 20.11 27.00 23.84
N LYS A 744 19.28 27.69 23.04
CA LYS A 744 17.87 27.32 22.78
C LYS A 744 17.73 25.91 22.22
N TYR A 745 18.67 25.47 21.39
CA TYR A 745 18.70 24.13 20.80
C TYR A 745 19.61 23.14 21.57
N GLU A 746 20.04 23.48 22.79
CA GLU A 746 20.84 22.64 23.69
C GLU A 746 22.14 22.10 23.04
N VAL A 747 22.75 22.91 22.17
CA VAL A 747 23.99 22.51 21.48
C VAL A 747 25.16 22.64 22.46
N PRO A 748 25.96 21.57 22.67
CA PRO A 748 27.12 21.64 23.55
C PRO A 748 28.20 22.53 22.92
N VAL A 749 28.58 23.58 23.62
CA VAL A 749 29.69 24.48 23.26
C VAL A 749 30.84 24.23 24.24
N ASP A 750 32.08 24.28 23.75
CA ASP A 750 33.28 24.11 24.58
C ASP A 750 33.32 25.11 25.74
N SER A 751 33.66 24.63 26.94
CA SER A 751 33.73 25.44 28.16
C SER A 751 34.66 26.65 28.02
N SER A 752 35.79 26.50 27.33
CA SER A 752 36.70 27.61 27.06
C SER A 752 36.09 28.73 26.23
N VAL A 753 35.13 28.42 25.33
CA VAL A 753 34.46 29.42 24.48
C VAL A 753 33.38 30.14 25.28
N LEU A 754 32.68 29.43 26.17
CA LEU A 754 31.70 30.03 27.07
C LEU A 754 32.35 31.00 28.07
N GLU A 755 33.51 30.64 28.62
CA GLU A 755 34.30 31.55 29.48
C GLU A 755 34.71 32.83 28.73
N LEU A 756 35.14 32.71 27.46
CA LEU A 756 35.44 33.86 26.62
C LEU A 756 34.20 34.72 26.33
N LEU A 757 33.03 34.12 26.14
CA LEU A 757 31.77 34.85 25.90
C LEU A 757 31.32 35.62 27.14
N GLU A 758 31.44 35.02 28.33
CA GLU A 758 31.14 35.70 29.60
C GLU A 758 32.12 36.86 29.86
N ALA A 759 33.40 36.67 29.53
CA ALA A 759 34.43 37.69 29.70
C ALA A 759 34.35 38.82 28.66
N LEU A 760 33.76 38.59 27.48
CA LEU A 760 33.79 39.52 26.34
C LEU A 760 33.36 40.94 26.70
N ASN A 761 32.25 41.10 27.43
CA ASN A 761 31.75 42.42 27.82
C ASN A 761 32.71 43.12 28.80
N ALA A 762 33.33 42.38 29.72
CA ALA A 762 34.31 42.92 30.65
C ALA A 762 35.62 43.30 29.94
N GLU A 763 36.06 42.49 28.98
CA GLU A 763 37.25 42.76 28.18
C GLU A 763 37.07 43.94 27.23
N TRP A 764 35.88 44.12 26.67
CA TRP A 764 35.56 45.31 25.87
C TRP A 764 35.72 46.60 26.70
N VAL A 765 35.16 46.61 27.91
CA VAL A 765 35.30 47.75 28.84
C VAL A 765 36.77 47.96 29.22
N TRP A 766 37.52 46.88 29.47
CA TRP A 766 38.96 46.96 29.73
C TRP A 766 39.73 47.51 28.53
N PHE A 767 39.44 47.07 27.31
CA PHE A 767 40.07 47.57 26.08
C PHE A 767 39.81 49.06 25.88
N GLN A 768 38.58 49.53 26.09
CA GLN A 768 38.26 50.96 26.07
C GLN A 768 39.10 51.74 27.08
N GLN A 769 39.30 51.21 28.28
CA GLN A 769 40.15 51.82 29.29
C GLN A 769 41.63 51.85 28.85
N VAL A 770 42.14 50.78 28.26
CA VAL A 770 43.52 50.73 27.72
C VAL A 770 43.72 51.78 26.62
N VAL A 771 42.74 51.95 25.71
CA VAL A 771 42.80 52.99 24.67
C VAL A 771 42.86 54.39 25.28
N ILE A 772 42.07 54.67 26.34
CA ILE A 772 42.09 55.94 27.06
C ILE A 772 43.44 56.17 27.78
N ASP A 773 43.94 55.15 28.47
CA ASP A 773 45.20 55.23 29.22
C ASP A 773 46.39 55.43 28.26
N SER A 774 46.37 54.74 27.12
CA SER A 774 47.34 54.91 26.04
C SER A 774 47.29 56.28 25.39
N GLU A 775 46.11 56.88 25.23
CA GLU A 775 45.99 58.26 24.75
C GLU A 775 46.70 59.24 25.70
N ILE A 776 46.46 59.10 27.01
CA ILE A 776 47.10 59.93 28.04
C ILE A 776 48.63 59.75 28.01
N MET A 777 49.07 58.50 27.90
CA MET A 777 50.47 58.10 27.85
C MET A 777 51.19 58.68 26.61
N LEU A 778 50.62 58.50 25.42
CA LEU A 778 51.18 58.98 24.15
C LEU A 778 51.19 60.51 24.10
N LYS A 779 50.19 61.19 24.67
CA LYS A 779 50.16 62.66 24.81
C LYS A 779 51.33 63.17 25.67
N LYS A 780 51.61 62.51 26.78
CA LYS A 780 52.75 62.85 27.66
C LYS A 780 54.10 62.66 26.96
N HIS A 781 54.28 61.55 26.23
CA HIS A 781 55.52 61.28 25.47
C HIS A 781 55.68 62.24 24.29
N LYS A 782 54.58 62.61 23.61
CA LYS A 782 54.54 63.63 22.56
C LYS A 782 55.03 64.99 23.07
N ASP A 783 54.56 65.44 24.23
CA ASP A 783 54.96 66.72 24.81
C ASP A 783 56.43 66.71 25.29
N MET A 784 56.92 65.59 25.83
CA MET A 784 58.30 65.43 26.29
C MET A 784 59.30 65.44 25.13
N MET A 785 59.06 64.65 24.07
CA MET A 785 59.95 64.62 22.89
C MET A 785 59.93 65.93 22.10
N LYS A 786 58.78 66.61 22.03
CA LYS A 786 58.66 67.96 21.45
C LYS A 786 59.52 68.99 22.20
N SER A 787 59.54 68.94 23.54
CA SER A 787 60.35 69.84 24.36
C SER A 787 61.86 69.61 24.20
N GLY A 788 62.28 68.34 24.09
CA GLY A 788 63.69 67.98 23.84
C GLY A 788 64.19 68.43 22.47
N LEU A 789 63.36 68.34 21.43
CA LEU A 789 63.70 68.78 20.07
C LEU A 789 63.85 70.31 19.97
N ILE A 790 63.03 71.08 20.69
CA ILE A 790 63.14 72.54 20.73
C ILE A 790 64.46 72.99 21.38
N LEU A 791 64.87 72.35 22.48
CA LEU A 791 66.15 72.63 23.13
C LEU A 791 67.35 72.32 22.22
N SER A 792 67.31 71.18 21.50
CA SER A 792 68.37 70.83 20.53
C SER A 792 68.48 71.83 19.37
N SER A 793 67.35 72.40 18.92
CA SER A 793 67.33 73.44 17.88
C SER A 793 67.94 74.77 18.36
N GLU A 794 67.74 75.14 19.63
CA GLU A 794 68.38 76.31 20.23
C GLU A 794 69.89 76.13 20.43
N GLU A 795 70.33 74.94 20.87
CA GLU A 795 71.76 74.60 20.98
C GLU A 795 72.47 74.58 19.63
N PHE A 796 71.81 74.05 18.59
CA PHE A 796 72.33 74.04 17.22
C PHE A 796 72.54 75.45 16.66
N LYS A 797 71.58 76.37 16.89
CA LYS A 797 71.74 77.80 16.54
C LYS A 797 72.98 78.41 17.20
N LYS A 798 73.21 78.11 18.48
CA LYS A 798 74.36 78.63 19.24
C LYS A 798 75.70 78.07 18.73
N LYS A 799 75.75 76.77 18.39
CA LYS A 799 76.93 76.15 17.76
C LYS A 799 77.27 76.78 16.41
N THR A 800 76.27 76.94 15.53
CA THR A 800 76.44 77.55 14.21
C THR A 800 76.98 78.98 14.30
N GLN A 801 76.49 79.77 15.26
CA GLN A 801 76.95 81.15 15.49
C GLN A 801 78.39 81.21 16.03
N THR A 802 78.79 80.24 16.85
CA THR A 802 80.16 80.13 17.39
C THR A 802 81.15 79.75 16.28
N PHE A 803 80.77 78.83 15.38
CA PHE A 803 81.57 78.46 14.21
C PHE A 803 81.79 79.65 13.26
N LEU A 804 80.74 80.45 13.01
CA LEU A 804 80.81 81.69 12.21
C LEU A 804 81.81 82.72 12.76
N GLN A 805 81.85 82.90 14.09
CA GLN A 805 82.83 83.76 14.74
C GLN A 805 84.25 83.21 14.62
N GLY A 806 84.43 81.88 14.75
CA GLY A 806 85.71 81.21 14.55
C GLY A 806 86.26 81.38 13.13
N PHE A 807 85.42 81.23 12.11
CA PHE A 807 85.79 81.41 10.70
C PHE A 807 86.26 82.83 10.39
N ASN A 808 85.56 83.85 10.90
CA ASN A 808 85.94 85.25 10.67
C ASN A 808 87.21 85.69 11.43
N SER A 809 87.56 85.02 12.54
CA SER A 809 88.68 85.40 13.41
C SER A 809 89.99 84.67 13.06
N ASN A 810 89.90 83.39 12.69
CA ASN A 810 91.06 82.49 12.53
C ASN A 810 91.24 81.95 11.10
N GLY A 811 90.52 82.50 10.10
CA GLY A 811 90.71 82.10 8.71
C GLY A 811 92.07 82.56 8.15
N PRO A 812 92.67 81.81 7.20
CA PRO A 812 93.97 82.15 6.61
C PRO A 812 93.83 83.34 5.64
N PHE A 813 93.67 84.55 6.20
CA PHE A 813 93.47 85.81 5.47
C PHE A 813 94.72 86.69 5.38
N GLY A 814 95.80 86.34 6.10
CA GLY A 814 97.01 87.14 6.25
C GLY A 814 98.16 86.72 5.31
N SER A 815 99.03 87.69 4.98
CA SER A 815 100.14 87.54 4.02
C SER A 815 101.34 86.68 4.47
N GLY A 816 101.34 86.20 5.73
CA GLY A 816 102.44 85.42 6.32
C GLY A 816 102.27 83.89 6.31
N VAL A 817 101.17 83.36 5.75
CA VAL A 817 100.88 81.92 5.72
C VAL A 817 101.41 81.32 4.42
N LEU A 818 102.17 80.23 4.50
CA LEU A 818 102.60 79.48 3.32
C LEU A 818 101.39 78.90 2.58
N PRO A 819 101.35 78.96 1.23
CA PRO A 819 100.18 78.53 0.45
C PRO A 819 99.67 77.12 0.79
N ASP A 820 100.58 76.18 1.09
CA ASP A 820 100.23 74.79 1.44
C ASP A 820 99.53 74.67 2.81
N CYS A 821 99.98 75.45 3.81
CA CYS A 821 99.37 75.46 5.15
C CYS A 821 97.98 76.12 5.13
N ALA A 822 97.78 77.14 4.30
CA ALA A 822 96.50 77.82 4.16
C ALA A 822 95.43 76.90 3.53
N LEU A 823 95.79 76.13 2.49
CA LEU A 823 94.87 75.19 1.85
C LEU A 823 94.48 74.02 2.78
N GLN A 824 95.40 73.56 3.64
CA GLN A 824 95.10 72.54 4.65
C GLN A 824 94.11 73.04 5.71
N GLN A 825 94.28 74.27 6.22
CA GLN A 825 93.32 74.88 7.16
C GLN A 825 91.93 75.11 6.54
N VAL A 826 91.87 75.48 5.25
CA VAL A 826 90.59 75.58 4.53
C VAL A 826 89.91 74.21 4.40
N SER A 827 90.65 73.11 4.26
CA SER A 827 90.08 71.76 4.21
C SER A 827 89.49 71.29 5.54
N GLU A 828 90.16 71.59 6.66
CA GLU A 828 89.69 71.24 8.01
C GLU A 828 88.41 72.01 8.40
N LEU A 829 88.36 73.30 8.08
CA LEU A 829 87.18 74.13 8.28
C LEU A 829 85.98 73.64 7.44
N ARG A 830 86.22 73.05 6.27
CA ARG A 830 85.15 72.52 5.41
C ARG A 830 84.55 71.24 5.97
N ALA A 831 85.38 70.36 6.55
CA ALA A 831 84.91 69.15 7.22
C ALA A 831 83.99 69.46 8.41
N GLN A 832 84.30 70.53 9.17
CA GLN A 832 83.46 70.98 10.29
C GLN A 832 82.12 71.59 9.81
N LEU A 833 82.09 72.24 8.65
CA LEU A 833 80.86 72.79 8.05
C LEU A 833 79.90 71.68 7.58
N GLU A 834 80.40 70.61 6.98
CA GLU A 834 79.55 69.48 6.54
C GLU A 834 78.96 68.71 7.74
N ALA A 835 79.70 68.55 8.84
CA ALA A 835 79.16 67.97 10.07
C ALA A 835 78.00 68.79 10.67
N LEU A 836 78.07 70.12 10.60
CA LEU A 836 76.98 71.00 11.05
C LEU A 836 75.74 70.91 10.14
N LYS A 837 75.89 70.60 8.84
CA LYS A 837 74.75 70.40 7.94
C LYS A 837 73.98 69.11 8.23
N GLU A 838 74.68 68.01 8.51
CA GLU A 838 74.02 66.75 8.89
C GLU A 838 73.20 66.93 10.18
N GLU A 839 73.77 67.61 11.19
CA GLU A 839 73.07 67.92 12.45
C GLU A 839 71.83 68.83 12.22
N GLU A 840 71.86 69.76 11.25
CA GLU A 840 70.69 70.57 10.86
C GLU A 840 69.56 69.73 10.24
N GLN A 841 69.92 68.74 9.40
CA GLN A 841 68.97 67.94 8.64
C GLN A 841 68.20 66.96 9.53
N ASP A 842 68.89 66.37 10.52
CA ASP A 842 68.27 65.46 11.51
C ASP A 842 67.29 66.21 12.44
N ILE A 843 67.66 67.41 12.91
CA ILE A 843 66.78 68.24 13.73
C ILE A 843 65.55 68.69 12.92
N HIS A 844 65.72 69.04 11.63
CA HIS A 844 64.62 69.44 10.76
C HIS A 844 63.63 68.29 10.51
N LEU A 845 64.10 67.06 10.33
CA LEU A 845 63.24 65.88 10.21
C LEU A 845 62.44 65.63 11.50
N GLY A 846 63.09 65.75 12.67
CA GLY A 846 62.41 65.62 13.96
C GLY A 846 61.36 66.71 14.25
N LEU A 847 61.59 67.94 13.80
CA LEU A 847 60.64 69.06 13.95
C LEU A 847 59.42 68.92 13.02
N ASN A 848 59.62 68.38 11.82
CA ASN A 848 58.54 68.10 10.87
C ASN A 848 57.57 67.03 11.37
N ILE A 849 58.03 66.02 12.14
CA ILE A 849 57.16 65.01 12.76
C ILE A 849 56.13 65.64 13.72
N PHE A 850 56.42 66.83 14.26
CA PHE A 850 55.53 67.60 15.12
C PHE A 850 54.84 68.79 14.43
N ASN A 851 54.93 68.92 13.10
CA ASN A 851 54.45 70.07 12.32
C ASN A 851 55.01 71.43 12.82
N ILE A 852 56.28 71.46 13.24
CA ILE A 852 56.97 72.69 13.64
C ILE A 852 57.96 73.03 12.51
N GLU A 853 57.73 74.14 11.79
CA GLU A 853 58.60 74.55 10.68
C GLU A 853 59.98 75.05 11.19
N GLY A 854 61.06 74.34 10.85
CA GLY A 854 62.43 74.76 11.11
C GLY A 854 62.99 75.61 9.94
N GLN A 855 63.53 76.80 10.23
CA GLN A 855 64.16 77.63 9.20
C GLN A 855 65.62 77.21 8.96
N VAL A 856 65.96 76.92 7.69
CA VAL A 856 67.35 76.62 7.26
C VAL A 856 68.25 77.84 7.49
N SER A 857 69.41 77.62 8.10
CA SER A 857 70.37 78.65 8.49
C SER A 857 71.05 79.28 7.27
N LYS A 858 70.68 80.52 6.93
CA LYS A 858 71.31 81.31 5.85
C LYS A 858 72.81 81.54 6.05
N ASP A 859 73.26 81.41 7.29
CA ASP A 859 74.62 81.61 7.73
C ASP A 859 75.60 80.51 7.25
N ILE A 860 75.16 79.24 7.22
CA ILE A 860 75.98 78.11 6.74
C ILE A 860 76.23 78.23 5.22
N LEU A 861 75.22 78.64 4.46
CA LEU A 861 75.32 78.85 3.01
C LEU A 861 76.26 80.01 2.64
N ALA A 862 76.29 81.08 3.46
CA ALA A 862 77.17 82.21 3.24
C ALA A 862 78.64 81.85 3.48
N VAL A 863 78.94 81.13 4.57
CA VAL A 863 80.31 80.69 4.91
C VAL A 863 80.86 79.72 3.87
N GLN A 864 80.03 78.80 3.34
CA GLN A 864 80.45 77.88 2.28
C GLN A 864 80.94 78.62 1.03
N LYS A 865 80.19 79.64 0.59
CA LYS A 865 80.55 80.44 -0.58
C LYS A 865 81.84 81.24 -0.36
N ASP A 866 82.05 81.74 0.85
CA ASP A 866 83.27 82.46 1.21
C ASP A 866 84.50 81.53 1.22
N MET A 867 84.36 80.30 1.72
CA MET A 867 85.43 79.30 1.69
C MET A 867 85.84 78.90 0.27
N ASP A 868 84.88 78.78 -0.66
CA ASP A 868 85.17 78.48 -2.07
C ASP A 868 86.03 79.57 -2.74
N TYR A 869 85.79 80.85 -2.42
CA TYR A 869 86.59 81.95 -2.93
C TYR A 869 87.98 82.03 -2.31
N LEU A 870 88.10 81.73 -1.00
CA LEU A 870 89.38 81.74 -0.29
C LEU A 870 90.33 80.67 -0.85
N GLN A 871 89.81 79.49 -1.18
CA GLN A 871 90.59 78.42 -1.81
C GLN A 871 91.16 78.84 -3.18
N GLN A 872 90.35 79.46 -4.03
CA GLN A 872 90.79 79.89 -5.38
C GLN A 872 91.91 80.94 -5.31
N VAL A 873 91.89 81.84 -4.33
CA VAL A 873 92.93 82.86 -4.13
C VAL A 873 94.27 82.21 -3.76
N TRP A 874 94.26 81.23 -2.86
CA TRP A 874 95.47 80.53 -2.43
C TRP A 874 96.05 79.61 -3.52
N GLU A 875 95.22 78.94 -4.33
CA GLU A 875 95.67 78.16 -5.48
C GLU A 875 96.38 79.01 -6.55
N ILE A 876 95.89 80.22 -6.83
CA ILE A 876 96.56 81.14 -7.77
C ILE A 876 97.88 81.64 -7.19
N SER A 877 97.93 81.89 -5.88
CA SER A 877 99.15 82.34 -5.18
C SER A 877 100.23 81.25 -5.19
N GLN A 878 99.87 79.99 -4.95
CA GLN A 878 100.79 78.84 -5.05
C GLN A 878 101.35 78.66 -6.47
N LYS A 879 100.49 78.75 -7.49
CA LYS A 879 100.92 78.68 -8.90
C LYS A 879 101.87 79.82 -9.27
N TRP A 880 101.66 81.01 -8.73
CA TRP A 880 102.57 82.14 -8.96
C TRP A 880 103.94 81.93 -8.33
N GLU A 881 104.01 81.46 -7.07
CA GLU A 881 105.29 81.21 -6.40
C GLU A 881 106.09 80.09 -7.10
N GLY A 882 105.42 79.04 -7.59
CA GLY A 882 106.09 78.00 -8.39
C GLY A 882 106.67 78.50 -9.72
N LEU A 883 105.91 79.31 -10.47
CA LEU A 883 106.40 79.89 -11.73
C LEU A 883 107.53 80.92 -11.52
N TRP A 884 107.45 81.69 -10.43
CA TRP A 884 108.51 82.64 -10.06
C TRP A 884 109.81 81.93 -9.68
N ASP A 885 109.72 80.80 -8.97
CA ASP A 885 110.87 79.98 -8.60
C ASP A 885 111.57 79.35 -9.83
N GLU A 886 110.81 78.97 -10.86
CA GLU A 886 111.38 78.54 -12.14
C GLU A 886 112.04 79.70 -12.90
N TRP A 887 111.39 80.87 -12.94
CA TRP A 887 111.91 82.02 -13.69
C TRP A 887 113.14 82.67 -13.06
N LYS A 888 113.24 82.73 -11.72
CA LYS A 888 114.39 83.33 -11.03
C LYS A 888 115.69 82.52 -11.22
N GLY A 889 115.57 81.19 -11.33
CA GLY A 889 116.68 80.26 -11.52
C GLY A 889 117.10 80.04 -12.98
N GLY A 890 116.33 80.53 -13.95
CA GLY A 890 116.61 80.36 -15.38
C GLY A 890 117.78 81.22 -15.89
N HIS A 891 118.60 80.65 -16.79
CA HIS A 891 119.71 81.34 -17.43
C HIS A 891 119.21 82.46 -18.37
N LEU A 892 119.78 83.67 -18.29
CA LEU A 892 119.27 84.86 -18.99
C LEU A 892 119.05 84.66 -20.51
N ALA A 893 120.00 84.02 -21.19
CA ALA A 893 119.90 83.71 -22.62
C ALA A 893 118.73 82.77 -23.01
N SER A 894 118.24 81.94 -22.09
CA SER A 894 117.18 80.96 -22.34
C SER A 894 115.77 81.46 -22.04
N LEU A 895 115.67 82.61 -21.35
CA LEU A 895 114.39 83.16 -20.90
C LEU A 895 113.63 83.84 -22.05
N GLN A 896 112.36 83.48 -22.20
CA GLN A 896 111.45 84.04 -23.21
C GLN A 896 110.59 85.16 -22.61
N THR A 897 111.06 86.40 -22.76
CA THR A 897 110.41 87.60 -22.20
C THR A 897 108.93 87.76 -22.57
N GLU A 898 108.51 87.42 -23.80
CA GLU A 898 107.11 87.51 -24.24
C GLU A 898 106.16 86.50 -23.54
N VAL A 899 106.63 85.29 -23.25
CA VAL A 899 105.82 84.25 -22.60
C VAL A 899 105.63 84.57 -21.12
N MET A 900 106.68 85.07 -20.48
CA MET A 900 106.68 85.50 -19.07
C MET A 900 105.69 86.66 -18.86
N GLU A 901 105.68 87.65 -19.75
CA GLU A 901 104.76 88.80 -19.68
C GLU A 901 103.28 88.39 -19.85
N ASN A 902 102.98 87.54 -20.84
CA ASN A 902 101.63 87.04 -21.08
C ASN A 902 101.08 86.21 -19.90
N THR A 903 101.94 85.42 -19.26
CA THR A 903 101.55 84.56 -18.13
C THR A 903 101.27 85.39 -16.87
N ALA A 904 102.13 86.38 -16.57
CA ALA A 904 101.90 87.33 -15.48
C ALA A 904 100.64 88.18 -15.69
N GLN A 905 100.36 88.60 -16.94
CA GLN A 905 99.14 89.35 -17.28
C GLN A 905 97.86 88.54 -17.06
N THR A 906 97.89 87.23 -17.34
CA THR A 906 96.74 86.33 -17.18
C THR A 906 96.41 86.05 -15.72
N MET A 907 97.42 85.72 -14.90
CA MET A 907 97.24 85.51 -13.45
C MET A 907 96.73 86.77 -12.74
N PHE A 908 97.21 87.95 -13.15
CA PHE A 908 96.73 89.22 -12.63
C PHE A 908 95.24 89.48 -12.94
N LYS A 909 94.77 89.16 -14.15
CA LYS A 909 93.35 89.30 -14.53
C LYS A 909 92.44 88.41 -13.67
N SER A 910 92.85 87.18 -13.40
CA SER A 910 92.10 86.24 -12.55
C SER A 910 92.01 86.71 -11.10
N LEU A 911 93.12 87.16 -10.50
CA LEU A 911 93.12 87.76 -9.16
C LEU A 911 92.29 89.05 -9.12
N HIS A 912 92.30 89.84 -10.19
CA HIS A 912 91.51 91.07 -10.27
C HIS A 912 89.99 90.80 -10.35
N LYS A 913 89.57 89.71 -11.00
CA LYS A 913 88.17 89.27 -11.02
C LYS A 913 87.72 88.81 -9.62
N LEU A 914 88.51 87.97 -8.95
CA LEU A 914 88.24 87.51 -7.59
C LEU A 914 88.18 88.69 -6.59
N SER A 915 89.08 89.67 -6.72
CA SER A 915 89.05 90.91 -5.94
C SER A 915 87.77 91.73 -6.09
N ARG A 916 87.11 91.70 -7.27
CA ARG A 916 85.81 92.39 -7.47
C ARG A 916 84.65 91.65 -6.82
N GLU A 917 84.65 90.32 -6.86
CA GLU A 917 83.60 89.51 -6.20
C GLU A 917 83.71 89.56 -4.67
N LEU A 918 84.92 89.80 -4.15
CA LEU A 918 85.24 89.91 -2.72
C LEU A 918 85.23 91.37 -2.18
N LYS A 919 84.61 92.31 -2.90
CA LYS A 919 84.57 93.73 -2.52
C LYS A 919 83.94 93.92 -1.13
N GLY A 920 84.76 94.38 -0.17
CA GLY A 920 84.36 94.67 1.21
C GLY A 920 84.92 93.73 2.28
N LYS A 921 85.64 92.65 1.92
CA LYS A 921 86.18 91.68 2.90
C LYS A 921 87.68 91.84 3.24
N ASN A 922 88.40 92.78 2.60
CA ASN A 922 89.80 93.16 2.90
C ASN A 922 90.76 92.00 3.20
N TRP A 923 90.77 90.95 2.36
CA TRP A 923 91.71 89.85 2.50
C TRP A 923 93.09 90.23 1.96
N GLU A 924 94.09 90.35 2.84
CA GLU A 924 95.45 90.80 2.51
C GLU A 924 96.15 89.90 1.48
N VAL A 925 95.78 88.63 1.40
CA VAL A 925 96.35 87.65 0.45
C VAL A 925 96.04 88.03 -1.00
N VAL A 926 94.85 88.59 -1.27
CA VAL A 926 94.46 89.01 -2.63
C VAL A 926 95.29 90.21 -3.09
N ASP A 927 95.54 91.17 -2.19
CA ASP A 927 96.28 92.39 -2.50
C ASP A 927 97.80 92.14 -2.55
N SER A 928 98.33 91.28 -1.68
CA SER A 928 99.77 90.93 -1.66
C SER A 928 100.18 90.10 -2.89
N SER A 929 99.42 89.06 -3.27
CA SER A 929 99.69 88.28 -4.48
C SER A 929 99.57 89.13 -5.75
N LYS A 930 98.65 90.09 -5.77
CA LYS A 930 98.53 91.07 -6.84
C LYS A 930 99.74 92.02 -6.92
N SER A 931 100.25 92.47 -5.77
CA SER A 931 101.43 93.35 -5.70
C SER A 931 102.70 92.65 -6.18
N LYS A 932 102.93 91.39 -5.80
CA LYS A 932 104.08 90.58 -6.25
C LYS A 932 104.12 90.45 -7.78
N ILE A 933 102.97 90.19 -8.42
CA ILE A 933 102.86 90.09 -9.89
C ILE A 933 103.13 91.44 -10.57
N ASP A 934 102.71 92.55 -9.95
CA ASP A 934 102.88 93.90 -10.51
C ASP A 934 104.32 94.42 -10.42
N GLN A 935 105.05 94.02 -9.36
CA GLN A 935 106.49 94.32 -9.24
C GLN A 935 107.31 93.59 -10.31
N PHE A 936 106.99 92.33 -10.61
CA PHE A 936 107.67 91.57 -11.66
C PHE A 936 107.54 92.23 -13.05
N LYS A 937 106.35 92.75 -13.40
CA LYS A 937 106.13 93.43 -14.69
C LYS A 937 107.05 94.62 -14.94
N LYS A 938 107.54 95.29 -13.88
CA LYS A 938 108.44 96.45 -14.00
C LYS A 938 109.86 96.07 -14.38
N ILE A 939 110.27 94.82 -14.14
CA ILE A 939 111.63 94.33 -14.36
C ILE A 939 111.79 93.70 -15.76
N ILE A 940 110.69 93.34 -16.43
CA ILE A 940 110.68 92.72 -17.77
C ILE A 940 111.40 93.55 -18.85
N PRO A 941 111.21 94.89 -18.95
CA PRO A 941 111.88 95.70 -19.99
C PRO A 941 113.42 95.69 -19.87
N LEU A 942 113.95 95.72 -18.64
CA LEU A 942 115.38 95.62 -18.36
C LEU A 942 115.99 94.30 -18.85
N ILE A 943 115.27 93.19 -18.65
CA ILE A 943 115.69 91.85 -19.09
C ILE A 943 115.74 91.79 -20.63
N SER A 944 114.81 92.48 -21.31
CA SER A 944 114.82 92.60 -22.77
C SER A 944 116.02 93.40 -23.29
N ASP A 945 116.38 94.50 -22.63
CA ASP A 945 117.48 95.39 -23.04
C ASP A 945 118.86 94.73 -22.87
N LEU A 946 119.05 93.94 -21.79
CA LEU A 946 120.25 93.15 -21.54
C LEU A 946 120.41 91.95 -22.49
N ARG A 947 119.31 91.48 -23.10
CA ARG A 947 119.31 90.40 -24.10
C ARG A 947 119.45 90.93 -25.53
N ASN A 948 119.79 92.20 -25.74
CA ASN A 948 119.93 92.76 -27.08
C ASN A 948 121.13 92.12 -27.82
N PRO A 949 120.92 91.40 -28.94
CA PRO A 949 121.99 90.71 -29.67
C PRO A 949 123.00 91.67 -30.34
N ALA A 950 122.71 92.97 -30.41
CA ALA A 950 123.64 93.99 -30.93
C ALA A 950 124.77 94.34 -29.95
N LEU A 951 124.69 93.89 -28.69
CA LEU A 951 125.74 94.10 -27.70
C LEU A 951 126.99 93.27 -28.04
N ARG A 952 128.15 93.92 -27.97
CA ARG A 952 129.48 93.34 -28.19
C ARG A 952 130.29 93.53 -26.92
N GLU A 953 131.44 92.87 -26.80
CA GLU A 953 132.31 92.95 -25.61
C GLU A 953 132.55 94.39 -25.13
N ARG A 954 132.79 95.32 -26.07
CA ARG A 954 132.93 96.76 -25.78
C ARG A 954 131.75 97.39 -25.03
N HIS A 955 130.52 96.98 -25.35
CA HIS A 955 129.31 97.47 -24.70
C HIS A 955 129.13 96.83 -23.32
N TRP A 956 129.49 95.55 -23.17
CA TRP A 956 129.50 94.88 -21.87
C TRP A 956 130.56 95.46 -20.93
N ASP A 957 131.71 95.89 -21.45
CA ASP A 957 132.71 96.60 -20.66
C ASP A 957 132.24 97.98 -20.22
N GLN A 958 131.48 98.70 -21.05
CA GLN A 958 130.82 99.94 -20.65
C GLN A 958 129.77 99.70 -19.55
N ILE A 959 128.98 98.63 -19.65
CA ILE A 959 128.00 98.26 -18.62
C ILE A 959 128.72 97.87 -17.31
N ARG A 960 129.82 97.11 -17.37
CA ARG A 960 130.65 96.77 -16.20
C ARG A 960 131.26 98.00 -15.53
N HIS A 961 131.69 98.96 -16.33
CA HIS A 961 132.25 100.22 -15.83
C HIS A 961 131.20 101.04 -15.08
N GLU A 962 130.01 101.17 -15.65
CA GLU A 962 128.96 102.01 -15.08
C GLU A 962 128.29 101.40 -13.84
N VAL A 963 128.25 100.07 -13.79
CA VAL A 963 127.73 99.31 -12.63
C VAL A 963 128.84 99.08 -11.57
N GLN A 964 130.11 99.42 -11.89
CA GLN A 964 131.29 99.20 -11.05
C GLN A 964 131.43 97.77 -10.50
N GLN A 965 130.88 96.79 -11.23
CA GLN A 965 130.94 95.38 -10.87
C GLN A 965 131.34 94.56 -12.08
N THR A 966 132.24 93.61 -11.86
CA THR A 966 132.69 92.69 -12.91
C THR A 966 131.79 91.47 -12.91
N PHE A 967 131.14 91.22 -14.05
CA PHE A 967 130.36 90.02 -14.27
C PHE A 967 130.54 89.55 -15.72
N ASP A 968 130.50 88.24 -15.92
CA ASP A 968 130.65 87.63 -17.22
C ASP A 968 129.25 87.34 -17.80
N PRO A 969 128.84 88.00 -18.91
CA PRO A 969 127.53 87.79 -19.52
C PRO A 969 127.36 86.40 -20.16
N ASP A 970 128.46 85.69 -20.46
CA ASP A 970 128.42 84.34 -21.05
C ASP A 970 128.59 83.21 -20.02
N ALA A 971 128.72 83.55 -18.73
CA ALA A 971 128.83 82.57 -17.65
C ALA A 971 127.47 81.93 -17.32
N GLY A 972 127.48 80.60 -17.14
CA GLY A 972 126.27 79.80 -16.87
C GLY A 972 125.51 80.15 -15.58
N ASP A 973 126.07 80.99 -14.73
CA ASP A 973 125.48 81.48 -13.47
C ASP A 973 124.87 82.90 -13.59
N PHE A 974 124.78 83.44 -14.81
CA PHE A 974 124.12 84.73 -15.08
C PHE A 974 122.59 84.56 -15.18
N THR A 975 121.94 84.42 -14.03
CA THR A 975 120.48 84.24 -13.88
C THR A 975 119.75 85.53 -13.49
N LEU A 976 118.43 85.53 -13.60
CA LEU A 976 117.54 86.64 -13.23
C LEU A 976 117.70 87.05 -11.75
N GLU A 977 117.92 86.09 -10.86
CA GLU A 977 118.22 86.34 -9.44
C GLU A 977 119.55 87.07 -9.24
N LYS A 978 120.57 86.72 -10.04
CA LYS A 978 121.87 87.41 -10.01
C LYS A 978 121.76 88.84 -10.59
N ILE A 979 120.89 89.08 -11.57
CA ILE A 979 120.65 90.42 -12.14
C ILE A 979 119.99 91.36 -11.12
N VAL A 980 119.01 90.86 -10.37
CA VAL A 980 118.38 91.61 -9.28
C VAL A 980 119.36 91.80 -8.11
N ALA A 981 120.20 90.80 -7.80
CA ALA A 981 121.24 90.91 -6.76
C ALA A 981 122.38 91.89 -7.13
N LEU A 982 122.69 92.01 -8.42
CA LEU A 982 123.65 93.00 -8.95
C LEU A 982 123.06 94.41 -9.07
N THR A 983 121.78 94.60 -8.70
CA THR A 983 121.06 95.90 -8.74
C THR A 983 121.11 96.60 -10.10
N LEU A 984 121.10 95.82 -11.18
CA LEU A 984 121.09 96.33 -12.55
C LEU A 984 119.79 97.07 -12.91
N ASP A 985 118.74 96.88 -12.11
CA ASP A 985 117.45 97.56 -12.21
C ASP A 985 117.54 99.07 -11.92
N GLN A 986 118.47 99.50 -11.07
CA GLN A 986 118.68 100.93 -10.76
C GLN A 986 119.37 101.68 -11.90
N HIS A 987 120.02 100.97 -12.82
CA HIS A 987 120.72 101.53 -13.98
C HIS A 987 119.99 101.21 -15.30
N SER A 988 118.69 100.92 -15.25
CA SER A 988 117.93 100.47 -16.43
C SER A 988 117.94 101.48 -17.59
N GLU A 989 117.83 102.77 -17.31
CA GLU A 989 117.82 103.81 -18.35
C GLU A 989 119.17 103.94 -19.07
N THR A 990 120.28 103.85 -18.33
CA THR A 990 121.64 103.88 -18.89
C THR A 990 121.94 102.62 -19.68
N ILE A 991 121.54 101.44 -19.19
CA ILE A 991 121.69 100.17 -19.90
C ILE A 991 120.87 100.18 -21.20
N SER A 992 119.65 100.71 -21.16
CA SER A 992 118.80 100.91 -22.35
C SER A 992 119.48 101.85 -23.36
N GLY A 993 120.13 102.92 -22.88
CA GLY A 993 120.92 103.84 -23.70
C GLY A 993 122.11 103.18 -24.41
N ILE A 994 122.89 102.35 -23.70
CA ILE A 994 124.02 101.59 -24.27
C ILE A 994 123.52 100.53 -25.26
N SER A 995 122.46 99.82 -24.91
CA SER A 995 121.79 98.85 -25.78
C SER A 995 121.26 99.50 -27.07
N GLY A 996 120.69 100.70 -26.96
CA GLY A 996 120.27 101.51 -28.10
C GLY A 996 121.42 102.03 -28.97
N ALA A 997 122.55 102.40 -28.36
CA ALA A 997 123.77 102.79 -29.09
C ALA A 997 124.36 101.59 -29.86
N ALA A 998 124.41 100.42 -29.23
CA ALA A 998 124.85 99.18 -29.85
C ALA A 998 124.01 98.79 -31.07
N SER A 999 122.69 98.93 -30.99
CA SER A 999 121.80 98.73 -32.14
C SER A 999 122.06 99.71 -33.29
N LYS A 1000 122.43 100.97 -33.00
CA LYS A 1000 122.80 101.96 -34.01
C LYS A 1000 124.16 101.65 -34.66
N GLU A 1001 125.14 101.18 -33.89
CA GLU A 1001 126.43 100.72 -34.40
C GLU A 1001 126.28 99.52 -35.34
N LEU A 1002 125.48 98.51 -34.96
CA LEU A 1002 125.19 97.35 -35.82
C LEU A 1002 124.57 97.77 -37.16
N SER A 1003 123.72 98.81 -37.14
CA SER A 1003 123.14 99.42 -38.34
C SER A 1003 124.20 100.07 -39.24
N ILE A 1004 125.24 100.69 -38.66
CA ILE A 1004 126.38 101.29 -39.37
C ILE A 1004 127.29 100.20 -39.95
N GLU A 1005 127.55 99.12 -39.18
CA GLU A 1005 128.33 97.96 -39.64
C GLU A 1005 127.65 97.28 -40.84
N GLN A 1006 126.33 97.07 -40.80
CA GLN A 1006 125.55 96.51 -41.92
C GLN A 1006 125.53 97.42 -43.15
N THR A 1007 125.56 98.75 -42.98
CA THR A 1007 125.65 99.67 -44.13
C THR A 1007 127.03 99.67 -44.76
N LEU A 1008 128.11 99.54 -43.97
CA LEU A 1008 129.47 99.38 -44.49
C LEU A 1008 129.66 98.04 -45.23
N GLU A 1009 129.12 96.94 -44.68
CA GLU A 1009 129.15 95.61 -45.32
C GLU A 1009 128.39 95.60 -46.66
N ASN A 1010 127.26 96.32 -46.74
CA ASN A 1010 126.52 96.49 -47.98
C ASN A 1010 127.33 97.31 -49.01
N ILE A 1011 128.05 98.36 -48.60
CA ILE A 1011 128.93 99.13 -49.51
C ILE A 1011 130.05 98.24 -50.06
N THR A 1012 130.68 97.42 -49.21
CA THR A 1012 131.71 96.46 -49.63
C THR A 1012 131.17 95.45 -50.65
N LYS A 1013 130.00 94.86 -50.39
CA LYS A 1013 129.30 93.97 -51.36
C LYS A 1013 128.98 94.66 -52.69
N THR A 1014 128.56 95.92 -52.66
CA THR A 1014 128.17 96.65 -53.89
C THR A 1014 129.37 96.94 -54.81
N TRP A 1015 130.56 97.12 -54.23
CA TRP A 1015 131.81 97.36 -54.96
C TRP A 1015 132.48 96.07 -55.46
N GLU A 1016 132.25 94.93 -54.81
CA GLU A 1016 132.72 93.61 -55.29
C GLU A 1016 131.92 93.11 -56.51
N ASP A 1017 130.64 93.49 -56.63
CA ASP A 1017 129.75 93.05 -57.72
C ASP A 1017 129.79 93.96 -58.98
N THR A 1018 130.53 95.07 -58.98
CA THR A 1018 130.55 96.05 -60.09
C THR A 1018 131.68 95.79 -61.10
N LEU A 1019 131.33 95.32 -62.31
CA LEU A 1019 132.24 95.17 -63.45
C LEU A 1019 131.95 96.20 -64.55
N LEU A 1020 133.00 96.85 -65.06
CA LEU A 1020 132.94 97.91 -66.06
C LEU A 1020 133.21 97.35 -67.48
N ASP A 1021 132.26 97.50 -68.42
CA ASP A 1021 132.33 96.98 -69.80
C ASP A 1021 133.08 97.96 -70.72
N ILE A 1022 134.13 97.52 -71.43
CA ILE A 1022 135.01 98.37 -72.25
C ILE A 1022 135.01 97.90 -73.72
N THR A 1023 134.63 98.76 -74.66
CA THR A 1023 134.66 98.51 -76.12
C THR A 1023 135.51 99.57 -76.89
N PRO A 1024 136.26 99.24 -77.95
CA PRO A 1024 136.99 100.25 -78.74
C PRO A 1024 136.07 101.18 -79.56
N HIS A 1025 136.37 102.48 -79.67
CA HIS A 1025 135.66 103.39 -80.58
C HIS A 1025 136.58 104.14 -81.55
N LYS A 1026 136.45 103.79 -82.84
CA LYS A 1026 136.95 104.48 -84.05
C LYS A 1026 138.41 104.95 -84.02
N ASP A 1027 139.26 103.97 -84.34
CA ASP A 1027 140.35 104.02 -85.34
C ASP A 1027 141.62 104.85 -85.05
N LYS A 1028 141.98 105.04 -83.77
CA LYS A 1028 143.33 105.50 -83.33
C LYS A 1028 143.88 104.80 -82.06
N GLY A 1029 143.34 103.64 -81.66
CA GLY A 1029 143.97 102.77 -80.66
C GLY A 1029 143.66 103.02 -79.17
N HIS A 1030 142.52 103.61 -78.79
CA HIS A 1030 142.08 103.70 -77.38
C HIS A 1030 140.60 103.29 -77.19
N HIS A 1031 140.24 102.76 -76.01
CA HIS A 1031 138.95 102.10 -75.72
C HIS A 1031 137.93 103.00 -74.98
N LYS A 1032 136.62 102.81 -75.21
CA LYS A 1032 135.49 103.44 -74.48
C LYS A 1032 134.87 102.46 -73.46
N LEU A 1033 134.39 102.97 -72.32
CA LEU A 1033 133.52 102.24 -71.40
C LEU A 1033 132.05 102.31 -71.89
N ARG A 1034 131.27 101.25 -71.69
CA ARG A 1034 129.85 101.11 -72.08
C ARG A 1034 128.92 101.52 -70.96
#